data_AF-A0A4U8TRL7-F1
#
_entry.id   AF-A0A4U8TRL7-F1
#
_cell.length_a   1.000
_cell.length_b   1.000
_cell.length_c   1.000
_cell.angle_alpha   90.00
_cell.angle_beta   90.00
_cell.angle_gamma   90.00
#
_symmetry.space_group_name_H-M   'P 1'
#
loop_
_entity.id
_entity.type
_entity.pdbx_description
1 polymer ?
#
loop_
_entity_poly.entity_id
_entity_poly.type
_entity_poly.pdbx_seq_one_letter_code
_entity_poly.pdbx_strand_id
1 'polypeptide(L)'
;MLWYCVFYVIQFIPFSVILEYFLVTCFFLIGLCDIFLSLAFNAQLNTIFFTIVLSSNLLEAKEFLQFYASSKVIFALSGFILASFIFLYPQYTLRFIQYKPKPYIHRIYGALLFLVCLFLFTSKLYSVDSQNAWLEEKNALFRYANIIIESITEHTSYITQYKNLTQTLDQNLTLRQEDEILDNTLHLPTIVLIIGESTQRNYMSLYNYALPTTPQLDALLQSGNLIVFSDVVSPHSHTNESLQKILTFSNYENAQTPWFMQQNLIDILNLAGYKTHWLSNQEAISIYGNVPEVLSQRAKYTHFSSINDSYNAGKAADGILIPLLEQTLMSFNQKEKNFYTIHLMGTHLDYKHRYPKAFSHFSPQDLKTHQLDTFFHSQEKLNNSQLETKSHYLNAILYNDYVVRSIIESFADKEALVIYLSDHGDEVYDFRDFVGHTETMGSRFMIEVPFMVYMSESFKKKYPDIFAKVHQAKDKPFMSDDFIHSFLDLLGIVSKDSISSRSIFSPSYNQNRARIFSGRDYDKDLKFEHYKPFVPSRLWLHRVDEVEKFEDFKEKYRGFEIDVHFLLNPSPHFDVGHDGVDSSIGLNLADMFSLVQKQNMEHLMGGGDIIKLWIDFKNLSEENKHLALTQMQHLCLTYDISPSNLIIESHNYKSLDVFKQQGFFTSYYVPYYEPKHLKSQAQTIRDEINTIIQSGNVSALSFPFYLYDFIIDSHFQYYQDNEWIDMPLLTWNEGANWKENIQTKAFFNPQIKAILVGEKGSYR
;
A
#
# COMPACT_ATOMS: atom_id res chain seq x y z
N MET A 1 14.83 -21.38 22.25
CA MET A 1 15.03 -21.78 23.67
C MET A 1 13.76 -22.25 24.35
N LEU A 2 12.66 -21.47 24.33
CA LEU A 2 11.36 -21.89 24.89
C LEU A 2 10.91 -23.26 24.36
N TRP A 3 11.01 -23.50 23.05
CA TRP A 3 10.66 -24.78 22.46
C TRP A 3 11.56 -25.94 22.91
N TYR A 4 12.84 -25.71 23.19
CA TYR A 4 13.68 -26.77 23.78
C TYR A 4 13.15 -27.17 25.16
N CYS A 5 12.72 -26.18 25.96
CA CYS A 5 12.07 -26.44 27.24
C CYS A 5 10.74 -27.19 27.05
N VAL A 6 9.93 -26.82 26.06
CA VAL A 6 8.68 -27.50 25.72
C VAL A 6 8.93 -28.93 25.21
N PHE A 7 9.84 -29.15 24.27
CA PHE A 7 10.26 -30.48 23.78
C PHE A 7 10.82 -31.36 24.90
N TYR A 8 11.61 -30.78 25.81
CA TYR A 8 12.14 -31.48 26.99
C TYR A 8 11.04 -31.86 27.99
N VAL A 9 10.00 -31.04 28.17
CA VAL A 9 8.85 -31.39 29.01
C VAL A 9 7.96 -32.43 28.32
N ILE A 10 7.72 -32.28 27.01
CA ILE A 10 6.91 -33.19 26.19
C ILE A 10 7.48 -34.61 26.20
N GLN A 11 8.80 -34.79 26.27
CA GLN A 11 9.41 -36.13 26.31
C GLN A 11 8.96 -36.98 27.52
N PHE A 12 8.37 -36.36 28.57
CA PHE A 12 7.85 -37.04 29.76
C PHE A 12 6.34 -37.32 29.70
N ILE A 13 5.63 -36.84 28.67
CA ILE A 13 4.18 -37.02 28.50
C ILE A 13 3.95 -38.30 27.66
N PRO A 14 3.10 -39.26 28.11
CA PRO A 14 2.69 -40.38 27.26
C PRO A 14 1.96 -39.82 26.02
N PHE A 15 2.26 -40.32 24.82
CA PHE A 15 1.88 -39.76 23.49
C PHE A 15 2.80 -38.67 22.90
N SER A 16 3.96 -38.40 23.51
CA SER A 16 4.97 -37.42 23.04
C SER A 16 5.41 -37.54 21.58
N VAL A 17 5.41 -38.75 21.03
CA VAL A 17 5.86 -39.03 19.66
C VAL A 17 4.94 -38.44 18.59
N ILE A 18 3.62 -38.43 18.80
CA ILE A 18 2.67 -37.85 17.84
C ILE A 18 2.83 -36.33 17.79
N LEU A 19 2.95 -35.69 18.95
CA LEU A 19 3.18 -34.26 19.06
C LEU A 19 4.56 -33.85 18.50
N GLU A 20 5.58 -34.67 18.71
CA GLU A 20 6.91 -34.51 18.10
C GLU A 20 6.81 -34.53 16.56
N TYR A 21 6.15 -35.54 15.98
CA TYR A 21 5.94 -35.61 14.53
C TYR A 21 5.14 -34.43 13.98
N PHE A 22 4.09 -34.01 14.70
CA PHE A 22 3.29 -32.86 14.32
C PHE A 22 4.15 -31.58 14.28
N LEU A 23 4.88 -31.28 15.35
CA LEU A 23 5.72 -30.09 15.42
C LEU A 23 6.85 -30.10 14.38
N VAL A 24 7.51 -31.24 14.17
CA VAL A 24 8.54 -31.39 13.12
C VAL A 24 7.93 -31.13 11.74
N THR A 25 6.74 -31.67 11.48
CA THR A 25 6.03 -31.46 10.20
C THR A 25 5.66 -29.98 10.02
N CYS A 26 5.13 -29.32 11.06
CA CYS A 26 4.80 -27.89 11.00
C CYS A 26 6.04 -27.04 10.71
N PHE A 27 7.16 -27.25 11.41
CA PHE A 27 8.40 -26.52 11.15
C PHE A 27 8.98 -26.79 9.77
N PHE A 28 8.86 -28.02 9.28
CA PHE A 28 9.28 -28.37 7.92
C PHE A 28 8.46 -27.61 6.87
N LEU A 29 7.14 -27.57 7.00
CA LEU A 29 6.26 -26.83 6.11
C LEU A 29 6.51 -25.32 6.18
N ILE A 30 6.66 -24.77 7.39
CA ILE A 30 7.04 -23.36 7.60
C ILE A 30 8.36 -23.05 6.90
N GLY A 31 9.37 -23.90 7.07
CA GLY A 31 10.67 -23.73 6.43
C GLY A 31 10.58 -23.72 4.89
N LEU A 32 9.78 -24.61 4.30
CA LEU A 32 9.54 -24.61 2.85
C LEU A 32 8.91 -23.29 2.38
N CYS A 33 7.87 -22.83 3.08
CA CYS A 33 7.18 -21.58 2.76
C CYS A 33 8.10 -20.36 2.90
N ASP A 34 8.81 -20.23 4.03
CA ASP A 34 9.70 -19.10 4.28
C ASP A 34 10.89 -19.08 3.29
N ILE A 35 11.45 -20.24 2.92
CA ILE A 35 12.51 -20.31 1.89
C ILE A 35 11.98 -19.85 0.53
N PHE A 36 10.80 -20.33 0.13
CA PHE A 36 10.18 -19.92 -1.12
C PHE A 36 9.91 -18.40 -1.14
N LEU A 37 9.23 -17.87 -0.12
CA LEU A 37 8.88 -16.44 -0.03
C LEU A 37 10.11 -15.55 0.07
N SER A 38 11.15 -15.99 0.79
CA SER A 38 12.38 -15.21 0.93
C SER A 38 13.15 -15.12 -0.37
N LEU A 39 13.18 -16.18 -1.17
CA LEU A 39 13.90 -16.20 -2.45
C LEU A 39 13.13 -15.51 -3.58
N ALA A 40 11.79 -15.62 -3.59
CA ALA A 40 10.96 -15.06 -4.64
C ALA A 40 10.53 -13.59 -4.36
N PHE A 41 10.33 -13.22 -3.09
CA PHE A 41 9.72 -11.93 -2.71
C PHE A 41 10.47 -11.19 -1.59
N ASN A 42 11.64 -11.67 -1.17
CA ASN A 42 12.41 -11.12 -0.05
C ASN A 42 11.56 -10.92 1.23
N ALA A 43 10.61 -11.83 1.46
CA ALA A 43 9.60 -11.74 2.50
C ALA A 43 9.46 -13.07 3.26
N GLN A 44 8.76 -13.03 4.37
CA GLN A 44 8.26 -14.21 5.10
C GLN A 44 6.75 -14.28 4.95
N LEU A 45 6.12 -15.36 5.43
CA LEU A 45 4.65 -15.37 5.49
C LEU A 45 4.16 -14.16 6.29
N ASN A 46 3.22 -13.43 5.71
CA ASN A 46 2.48 -12.32 6.31
C ASN A 46 1.00 -12.46 5.94
N THR A 47 0.16 -11.57 6.48
CA THR A 47 -1.30 -11.57 6.25
C THR A 47 -1.66 -11.37 4.77
N ILE A 48 -0.90 -10.58 4.01
CA ILE A 48 -1.11 -10.37 2.57
C ILE A 48 -0.94 -11.68 1.81
N PHE A 49 0.21 -12.36 1.93
CA PHE A 49 0.45 -13.64 1.25
C PHE A 49 -0.56 -14.72 1.65
N PHE A 50 -0.95 -14.75 2.92
CA PHE A 50 -1.95 -15.71 3.37
C PHE A 50 -3.35 -15.40 2.81
N THR A 51 -3.71 -14.11 2.73
CA THR A 51 -4.99 -13.68 2.13
C THR A 51 -5.04 -13.99 0.64
N ILE A 52 -3.94 -13.80 -0.10
CA ILE A 52 -3.82 -14.22 -1.50
C ILE A 52 -4.13 -15.71 -1.62
N VAL A 53 -3.53 -16.55 -0.78
CA VAL A 53 -3.80 -18.00 -0.77
C VAL A 53 -5.28 -18.32 -0.49
N LEU A 54 -5.96 -17.54 0.37
CA LEU A 54 -7.39 -17.71 0.63
C LEU A 54 -8.27 -17.24 -0.54
N SER A 55 -7.82 -16.22 -1.29
CA SER A 55 -8.56 -15.64 -2.41
C SER A 55 -8.27 -16.29 -3.76
N SER A 56 -7.17 -17.05 -3.90
CA SER A 56 -6.80 -17.73 -5.14
C SER A 56 -7.46 -19.10 -5.27
N ASN A 57 -7.66 -19.55 -6.51
CA ASN A 57 -8.12 -20.91 -6.79
C ASN A 57 -6.95 -21.89 -7.01
N LEU A 58 -7.24 -23.19 -7.16
CA LEU A 58 -6.20 -24.22 -7.36
C LEU A 58 -5.39 -24.06 -8.65
N LEU A 59 -6.00 -23.50 -9.71
CA LEU A 59 -5.33 -23.28 -10.99
C LEU A 59 -4.36 -22.11 -10.89
N GLU A 60 -4.80 -20.98 -10.36
CA GLU A 60 -3.99 -19.79 -10.12
C GLU A 60 -2.82 -20.10 -9.18
N ALA A 61 -3.06 -20.81 -8.07
CA ALA A 61 -2.00 -21.24 -7.17
C ALA A 61 -0.97 -22.15 -7.87
N LYS A 62 -1.41 -23.01 -8.79
CA LYS A 62 -0.51 -23.85 -9.59
C LYS A 62 0.31 -23.03 -10.59
N GLU A 63 -0.32 -22.12 -11.33
CA GLU A 63 0.37 -21.22 -12.27
C GLU A 63 1.41 -20.36 -11.56
N PHE A 64 1.04 -19.79 -10.41
CA PHE A 64 1.93 -19.04 -9.53
C PHE A 64 3.16 -19.87 -9.11
N LEU A 65 2.95 -21.06 -8.54
CA LEU A 65 4.05 -21.93 -8.12
C LEU A 65 4.95 -22.35 -9.29
N GLN A 66 4.37 -22.63 -10.46
CA GLN A 66 5.13 -23.00 -11.65
C GLN A 66 5.97 -21.85 -12.19
N PHE A 67 5.43 -20.63 -12.17
CA PHE A 67 6.12 -19.45 -12.66
C PHE A 67 7.32 -19.07 -11.78
N TYR A 68 7.15 -19.09 -10.45
CA TYR A 68 8.22 -18.72 -9.50
C TYR A 68 9.19 -19.88 -9.16
N ALA A 69 8.99 -21.08 -9.71
CA ALA A 69 9.87 -22.24 -9.52
C ALA A 69 11.20 -22.11 -10.30
N SER A 70 11.98 -21.06 -10.02
CA SER A 70 13.31 -20.87 -10.59
C SER A 70 14.29 -21.98 -10.17
N SER A 71 15.38 -22.16 -10.91
CA SER A 71 16.42 -23.14 -10.56
C SER A 71 17.02 -22.89 -9.16
N LYS A 72 17.16 -21.61 -8.77
CA LYS A 72 17.60 -21.20 -7.43
C LYS A 72 16.62 -21.69 -6.36
N VAL A 73 15.32 -21.45 -6.56
CA VAL A 73 14.25 -21.86 -5.64
C VAL A 73 14.18 -23.39 -5.55
N ILE A 74 14.17 -24.08 -6.68
CA ILE A 74 14.13 -25.55 -6.72
C ILE A 74 15.35 -26.15 -6.01
N PHE A 75 16.55 -25.62 -6.24
CA PHE A 75 17.77 -26.09 -5.59
C PHE A 75 17.75 -25.85 -4.08
N ALA A 76 17.32 -24.67 -3.64
CA ALA A 76 17.21 -24.34 -2.22
C ALA A 76 16.19 -25.23 -1.51
N LEU A 77 15.00 -25.40 -2.08
CA LEU A 77 13.95 -26.26 -1.53
C LEU A 77 14.40 -27.73 -1.53
N SER A 78 15.01 -28.22 -2.61
CA SER A 78 15.53 -29.59 -2.68
C SER A 78 16.65 -29.83 -1.67
N GLY A 79 17.55 -28.85 -1.49
CA GLY A 79 18.61 -28.88 -0.50
C GLY A 79 18.06 -28.89 0.93
N PHE A 80 17.04 -28.09 1.21
CA PHE A 80 16.34 -28.08 2.50
C PHE A 80 15.61 -29.41 2.77
N ILE A 81 14.92 -29.97 1.78
CA ILE A 81 14.27 -31.27 1.86
C ILE A 81 15.29 -32.38 2.14
N LEU A 82 16.40 -32.40 1.40
CA LEU A 82 17.47 -33.39 1.57
C LEU A 82 18.14 -33.24 2.93
N ALA A 83 18.46 -32.02 3.37
CA ALA A 83 19.05 -31.77 4.68
C ALA A 83 18.11 -32.20 5.81
N SER A 84 16.81 -31.88 5.69
CA SER A 84 15.78 -32.32 6.63
C SER A 84 15.67 -33.84 6.65
N PHE A 85 15.68 -34.49 5.49
CA PHE A 85 15.67 -35.95 5.40
C PHE A 85 16.93 -36.57 6.04
N ILE A 86 18.13 -36.07 5.74
CA ILE A 86 19.39 -36.56 6.34
C ILE A 86 19.41 -36.35 7.85
N PHE A 87 18.86 -35.25 8.36
CA PHE A 87 18.80 -34.97 9.79
C PHE A 87 17.82 -35.90 10.52
N LEU A 88 16.65 -36.13 9.93
CA LEU A 88 15.56 -36.92 10.52
C LEU A 88 15.76 -38.44 10.32
N TYR A 89 16.28 -38.88 9.18
CA TYR A 89 16.40 -40.29 8.79
C TYR A 89 17.17 -41.15 9.81
N PRO A 90 18.35 -40.75 10.33
CA PRO A 90 19.10 -41.52 11.33
C PRO A 90 18.34 -41.63 12.65
N GLN A 91 17.62 -40.59 13.07
CA GLN A 91 16.89 -40.60 14.35
C GLN A 91 15.70 -41.59 14.33
N TYR A 92 15.08 -41.77 13.17
CA TYR A 92 13.92 -42.66 13.00
C TYR A 92 14.29 -44.09 12.59
N THR A 93 15.36 -44.30 11.82
CA THR A 93 15.85 -45.65 11.48
C THR A 93 16.71 -46.27 12.59
N LEU A 94 17.49 -45.48 13.34
CA LEU A 94 18.28 -45.99 14.48
C LEU A 94 17.44 -46.21 15.75
N ARG A 95 16.15 -45.80 15.80
CA ARG A 95 15.23 -46.24 16.87
C ARG A 95 14.94 -47.76 16.80
N PHE A 96 15.11 -48.39 15.63
CA PHE A 96 14.99 -49.84 15.45
C PHE A 96 16.29 -50.62 15.70
N ILE A 97 17.44 -49.93 15.72
CA ILE A 97 18.70 -50.51 16.18
C ILE A 97 18.82 -50.19 17.66
N GLN A 98 18.67 -51.22 18.52
CA GLN A 98 18.71 -51.10 19.99
C GLN A 98 20.06 -50.63 20.54
N TYR A 99 20.52 -49.44 20.21
CA TYR A 99 21.56 -48.78 21.00
C TYR A 99 20.85 -48.12 22.18
N LYS A 100 20.90 -48.77 23.35
CA LYS A 100 20.51 -48.18 24.64
C LYS A 100 21.73 -47.50 25.27
N PRO A 101 22.04 -46.23 24.96
CA PRO A 101 22.91 -45.47 25.85
C PRO A 101 22.25 -45.45 27.23
N LYS A 102 23.06 -45.54 28.29
CA LYS A 102 22.53 -45.63 29.66
C LYS A 102 21.53 -44.48 29.90
N PRO A 103 20.27 -44.74 30.31
CA PRO A 103 19.14 -43.82 30.17
C PRO A 103 19.29 -42.52 30.98
N TYR A 104 20.23 -42.47 31.92
CA TYR A 104 20.44 -41.34 32.80
C TYR A 104 21.35 -40.25 32.20
N ILE A 105 22.31 -40.58 31.32
CA ILE A 105 23.30 -39.59 30.84
C ILE A 105 22.67 -38.57 29.88
N HIS A 106 21.87 -39.03 28.91
CA HIS A 106 21.15 -38.12 28.01
C HIS A 106 20.09 -37.29 28.74
N ARG A 107 19.49 -37.84 29.81
CA ARG A 107 18.58 -37.08 30.70
C ARG A 107 19.32 -36.02 31.50
N ILE A 108 20.54 -36.29 31.96
CA ILE A 108 21.38 -35.30 32.65
C ILE A 108 21.77 -34.17 31.69
N TYR A 109 22.30 -34.47 30.50
CA TYR A 109 22.63 -33.44 29.52
C TYR A 109 21.41 -32.65 29.06
N GLY A 110 20.28 -33.33 28.85
CA GLY A 110 19.02 -32.68 28.52
C GLY A 110 18.52 -31.77 29.65
N ALA A 111 18.63 -32.21 30.91
CA ALA A 111 18.28 -31.40 32.09
C ALA A 111 19.20 -30.18 32.23
N LEU A 112 20.50 -30.35 31.99
CA LEU A 112 21.48 -29.26 32.04
C LEU A 112 21.22 -28.23 30.94
N LEU A 113 20.98 -28.70 29.70
CA LEU A 113 20.62 -27.83 28.58
C LEU A 113 19.25 -27.17 28.80
N PHE A 114 18.30 -27.88 29.43
CA PHE A 114 17.01 -27.33 29.85
C PHE A 114 17.19 -26.21 30.88
N LEU A 115 18.01 -26.42 31.90
CA LEU A 115 18.30 -25.41 32.92
C LEU A 115 19.03 -24.20 32.33
N VAL A 116 19.94 -24.40 31.39
CA VAL A 116 20.61 -23.31 30.65
C VAL A 116 19.60 -22.55 29.78
N CYS A 117 18.77 -23.27 29.02
CA CYS A 117 17.72 -22.65 28.20
C CYS A 117 16.66 -21.94 29.03
N LEU A 118 16.30 -22.48 30.19
CA LEU A 118 15.38 -21.89 31.14
C LEU A 118 15.99 -20.63 31.78
N PHE A 119 17.25 -20.69 32.22
CA PHE A 119 17.97 -19.53 32.77
C PHE A 119 18.14 -18.41 31.74
N LEU A 120 18.52 -18.75 30.50
CA LEU A 120 18.64 -17.77 29.42
C LEU A 120 17.27 -17.22 28.98
N PHE A 121 16.21 -18.02 29.07
CA PHE A 121 14.84 -17.56 28.85
C PHE A 121 14.36 -16.62 29.97
N THR A 122 14.55 -16.98 31.24
CA THR A 122 14.10 -16.17 32.39
C THR A 122 14.92 -14.90 32.59
N SER A 123 16.24 -14.94 32.38
CA SER A 123 17.10 -13.75 32.40
C SER A 123 16.75 -12.75 31.29
N LYS A 124 16.28 -13.26 30.14
CA LYS A 124 15.83 -12.42 29.02
C LYS A 124 14.40 -11.90 29.21
N LEU A 125 13.53 -12.64 29.88
CA LEU A 125 12.23 -12.14 30.35
C LEU A 125 12.38 -11.05 31.43
N TYR A 126 13.39 -11.16 32.29
CA TYR A 126 13.66 -10.17 33.34
C TYR A 126 14.27 -8.86 32.84
N SER A 127 14.80 -8.83 31.61
CA SER A 127 15.46 -7.65 31.03
C SER A 127 14.59 -6.89 30.01
N VAL A 128 13.35 -7.32 29.77
CA VAL A 128 12.47 -6.76 28.72
C VAL A 128 11.11 -6.42 29.32
N ASP A 129 10.83 -5.13 29.47
CA ASP A 129 9.62 -4.57 30.11
C ASP A 129 8.36 -4.61 29.20
N SER A 130 8.45 -5.21 28.01
CA SER A 130 7.34 -5.35 27.04
C SER A 130 6.90 -6.81 26.93
N GLN A 131 6.01 -7.25 27.82
CA GLN A 131 5.69 -8.68 28.01
C GLN A 131 5.01 -9.42 26.83
N ASN A 132 4.62 -8.77 25.73
CA ASN A 132 3.94 -9.45 24.62
C ASN A 132 4.68 -9.43 23.27
N ALA A 133 5.36 -8.32 22.92
CA ALA A 133 5.97 -8.16 21.59
C ALA A 133 7.07 -9.19 21.27
N TRP A 134 7.83 -9.64 22.28
CA TRP A 134 8.98 -10.52 22.04
C TRP A 134 8.62 -11.98 21.72
N LEU A 135 7.52 -12.48 22.29
CA LEU A 135 7.05 -13.85 22.05
C LEU A 135 6.49 -14.02 20.63
N GLU A 136 5.90 -12.95 20.09
CA GLU A 136 5.28 -12.91 18.76
C GLU A 136 6.32 -12.69 17.65
N GLU A 137 7.27 -11.76 17.81
CA GLU A 137 8.23 -11.42 16.74
C GLU A 137 9.29 -12.49 16.46
N LYS A 138 9.67 -13.32 17.44
CA LYS A 138 10.84 -14.23 17.31
C LYS A 138 10.51 -15.72 17.22
N ASN A 139 9.23 -16.09 17.18
CA ASN A 139 8.80 -17.49 17.15
C ASN A 139 7.96 -17.82 15.92
N ALA A 140 8.54 -18.52 14.95
CA ALA A 140 7.90 -18.80 13.66
C ALA A 140 6.55 -19.52 13.78
N LEU A 141 6.36 -20.44 14.73
CA LEU A 141 5.07 -21.13 14.92
C LEU A 141 3.98 -20.19 15.42
N PHE A 142 4.27 -19.34 16.42
CA PHE A 142 3.30 -18.38 16.93
C PHE A 142 3.02 -17.30 15.89
N ARG A 143 4.04 -16.82 15.17
CA ARG A 143 3.87 -15.89 14.06
C ARG A 143 2.93 -16.46 13.00
N TYR A 144 3.17 -17.69 12.52
CA TYR A 144 2.28 -18.34 11.56
C TYR A 144 0.87 -18.56 12.12
N ALA A 145 0.74 -19.03 13.37
CA ALA A 145 -0.56 -19.24 14.00
C ALA A 145 -1.35 -17.94 14.11
N ASN A 146 -0.70 -16.85 14.54
CA ASN A 146 -1.32 -15.52 14.63
C ASN A 146 -1.75 -15.04 13.25
N ILE A 147 -0.87 -15.08 12.24
CA ILE A 147 -1.21 -14.69 10.86
C ILE A 147 -2.42 -15.48 10.34
N ILE A 148 -2.46 -16.79 10.55
CA ILE A 148 -3.57 -17.65 10.11
C ILE A 148 -4.85 -17.30 10.85
N ILE A 149 -4.80 -17.19 12.18
CA ILE A 149 -5.98 -16.89 13.02
C ILE A 149 -6.52 -15.49 12.69
N GLU A 150 -5.64 -14.49 12.62
CA GLU A 150 -5.99 -13.11 12.26
C GLU A 150 -6.63 -13.07 10.87
N SER A 151 -5.95 -13.60 9.85
CA SER A 151 -6.47 -13.55 8.47
C SER A 151 -7.81 -14.30 8.32
N ILE A 152 -7.97 -15.48 8.93
CA ILE A 152 -9.25 -16.22 8.88
C ILE A 152 -10.35 -15.47 9.62
N THR A 153 -10.04 -14.91 10.79
CA THR A 153 -11.02 -14.20 11.62
C THR A 153 -11.48 -12.92 10.93
N GLU A 154 -10.54 -12.11 10.44
CA GLU A 154 -10.80 -10.89 9.68
C GLU A 154 -11.64 -11.20 8.44
N HIS A 155 -11.24 -12.18 7.64
CA HIS A 155 -11.92 -12.51 6.39
C HIS A 155 -13.32 -13.13 6.61
N THR A 156 -13.48 -13.99 7.62
CA THR A 156 -14.80 -14.56 7.97
C THR A 156 -15.75 -13.49 8.53
N SER A 157 -15.23 -12.60 9.39
CA SER A 157 -15.97 -11.46 9.92
C SER A 157 -16.42 -10.53 8.79
N TYR A 158 -15.52 -10.24 7.85
CA TYR A 158 -15.77 -9.49 6.63
C TYR A 158 -16.95 -10.05 5.83
N ILE A 159 -16.91 -11.33 5.43
CA ILE A 159 -17.99 -11.94 4.63
C ILE A 159 -19.33 -11.87 5.36
N THR A 160 -19.31 -12.12 6.67
CA THR A 160 -20.52 -12.13 7.50
C THR A 160 -21.14 -10.74 7.58
N GLN A 161 -20.32 -9.71 7.83
CA GLN A 161 -20.76 -8.32 7.87
C GLN A 161 -21.30 -7.86 6.52
N TYR A 162 -20.61 -8.19 5.42
CA TYR A 162 -21.07 -7.85 4.07
C TYR A 162 -22.43 -8.48 3.74
N LYS A 163 -22.62 -9.78 4.05
CA LYS A 163 -23.89 -10.47 3.81
C LYS A 163 -25.04 -9.84 4.60
N ASN A 164 -24.81 -9.53 5.87
CA ASN A 164 -25.80 -8.87 6.73
C ASN A 164 -26.16 -7.47 6.22
N LEU A 165 -25.15 -6.70 5.78
CA LEU A 165 -25.35 -5.37 5.22
C LEU A 165 -26.16 -5.43 3.93
N THR A 166 -25.79 -6.30 3.00
CA THR A 166 -26.48 -6.48 1.71
C THR A 166 -27.95 -6.82 1.92
N GLN A 167 -28.24 -7.76 2.82
CA GLN A 167 -29.62 -8.13 3.15
C GLN A 167 -30.44 -6.95 3.69
N THR A 168 -29.81 -6.04 4.43
CA THR A 168 -30.47 -4.83 4.97
C THR A 168 -30.69 -3.78 3.88
N LEU A 169 -29.70 -3.60 3.00
CA LEU A 169 -29.72 -2.64 1.90
C LEU A 169 -30.80 -2.97 0.85
N ASP A 170 -31.04 -4.25 0.58
CA ASP A 170 -32.03 -4.71 -0.40
C ASP A 170 -33.48 -4.52 0.08
N GLN A 171 -33.70 -4.44 1.39
CA GLN A 171 -35.04 -4.30 1.98
C GLN A 171 -35.62 -2.88 1.88
N ASN A 172 -34.78 -1.84 1.66
CA ASN A 172 -35.18 -0.43 1.79
C ASN A 172 -34.83 0.44 0.57
N LEU A 173 -34.94 -0.10 -0.66
CA LEU A 173 -34.48 0.56 -1.89
C LEU A 173 -35.07 1.96 -2.16
N THR A 174 -36.37 2.19 -1.92
CA THR A 174 -37.02 3.48 -2.21
C THR A 174 -36.54 4.60 -1.28
N LEU A 175 -36.39 4.32 0.02
CA LEU A 175 -35.88 5.29 1.00
C LEU A 175 -34.42 5.66 0.69
N ARG A 176 -33.62 4.66 0.28
CA ARG A 176 -32.22 4.87 -0.13
C ARG A 176 -32.08 5.78 -1.34
N GLN A 177 -32.98 5.71 -2.30
CA GLN A 177 -32.88 6.54 -3.50
C GLN A 177 -32.95 8.04 -3.17
N GLU A 178 -33.84 8.45 -2.25
CA GLU A 178 -34.00 9.84 -1.84
C GLU A 178 -32.85 10.32 -0.93
N ASP A 179 -32.27 9.43 -0.12
CA ASP A 179 -31.20 9.76 0.82
C ASP A 179 -29.79 9.71 0.20
N GLU A 180 -29.55 8.84 -0.80
CA GLU A 180 -28.21 8.57 -1.34
C GLU A 180 -27.91 9.33 -2.65
N ILE A 181 -28.90 9.57 -3.50
CA ILE A 181 -28.73 10.32 -4.76
C ILE A 181 -29.27 11.74 -4.59
N LEU A 182 -28.35 12.70 -4.45
CA LEU A 182 -28.67 14.11 -4.23
C LEU A 182 -28.97 14.84 -5.55
N ASP A 183 -28.30 14.44 -6.63
CA ASP A 183 -28.52 15.01 -7.96
C ASP A 183 -28.20 14.01 -9.08
N ASN A 184 -28.89 14.13 -10.21
CA ASN A 184 -28.75 13.30 -11.41
C ASN A 184 -29.14 14.14 -12.64
N THR A 185 -28.29 15.10 -12.98
CA THR A 185 -28.60 16.15 -13.97
C THR A 185 -28.50 15.70 -15.42
N LEU A 186 -27.72 14.66 -15.71
CA LEU A 186 -27.45 14.20 -17.07
C LEU A 186 -28.13 12.87 -17.39
N HIS A 187 -28.58 12.75 -18.64
CA HIS A 187 -29.16 11.52 -19.17
C HIS A 187 -28.25 10.90 -20.22
N LEU A 188 -27.13 10.34 -19.77
CA LEU A 188 -26.21 9.61 -20.64
C LEU A 188 -26.75 8.18 -20.90
N PRO A 189 -26.95 7.78 -22.17
CA PRO A 189 -27.68 6.54 -22.47
C PRO A 189 -26.82 5.28 -22.40
N THR A 190 -25.51 5.37 -22.67
CA THR A 190 -24.63 4.19 -22.66
C THR A 190 -23.27 4.52 -22.10
N ILE A 191 -22.94 3.90 -20.98
CA ILE A 191 -21.66 4.03 -20.29
C ILE A 191 -21.01 2.65 -20.21
N VAL A 192 -19.71 2.57 -20.46
CA VAL A 192 -18.94 1.33 -20.41
C VAL A 192 -17.70 1.56 -19.58
N LEU A 193 -17.47 0.70 -18.59
CA LEU A 193 -16.25 0.63 -17.80
C LEU A 193 -15.53 -0.69 -18.12
N ILE A 194 -14.38 -0.59 -18.75
CA ILE A 194 -13.49 -1.72 -19.00
C ILE A 194 -12.43 -1.73 -17.90
N ILE A 195 -12.44 -2.76 -17.07
CA ILE A 195 -11.47 -2.97 -16.00
C ILE A 195 -10.38 -3.90 -16.56
N GLY A 196 -9.20 -3.34 -16.78
CA GLY A 196 -8.00 -4.08 -17.15
C GLY A 196 -7.38 -4.79 -15.95
N GLU A 197 -6.45 -5.70 -16.23
CA GLU A 197 -5.79 -6.53 -15.23
C GLU A 197 -4.27 -6.53 -15.47
N SER A 198 -3.49 -6.18 -14.44
CA SER A 198 -2.02 -6.24 -14.43
C SER A 198 -1.31 -5.47 -15.58
N THR A 199 -2.00 -4.55 -16.26
CA THR A 199 -1.48 -3.82 -17.42
C THR A 199 -0.84 -2.52 -16.97
N GLN A 200 0.48 -2.37 -17.13
CA GLN A 200 1.16 -1.09 -16.87
C GLN A 200 1.34 -0.24 -18.14
N ARG A 201 1.27 1.08 -17.97
CA ARG A 201 1.31 2.04 -19.09
C ARG A 201 2.67 2.12 -19.78
N ASN A 202 3.76 1.85 -19.07
CA ASN A 202 5.13 2.08 -19.58
C ASN A 202 5.50 1.16 -20.75
N TYR A 203 4.70 0.13 -21.02
CA TYR A 203 4.89 -0.82 -22.12
C TYR A 203 3.93 -0.62 -23.30
N MET A 204 3.12 0.45 -23.28
CA MET A 204 2.16 0.76 -24.33
C MET A 204 2.72 1.85 -25.26
N SER A 205 2.72 1.64 -26.57
CA SER A 205 3.12 2.68 -27.55
C SER A 205 2.26 3.94 -27.42
N LEU A 206 1.02 3.78 -26.95
CA LEU A 206 0.09 4.84 -26.58
C LEU A 206 0.67 5.82 -25.55
N TYR A 207 1.62 5.35 -24.74
CA TYR A 207 2.37 6.12 -23.74
C TYR A 207 3.85 6.28 -24.12
N ASN A 208 4.16 6.24 -25.43
CA ASN A 208 5.50 6.39 -26.02
C ASN A 208 6.47 5.23 -25.76
N TYR A 209 5.98 4.02 -25.50
CA TYR A 209 6.86 2.84 -25.55
C TYR A 209 7.43 2.63 -26.97
N ALA A 210 8.68 2.19 -27.05
CA ALA A 210 9.45 2.17 -28.30
C ALA A 210 8.95 1.16 -29.35
N LEU A 211 8.24 0.11 -28.92
CA LEU A 211 7.65 -0.90 -29.81
C LEU A 211 6.15 -0.65 -29.99
N PRO A 212 5.56 -0.93 -31.16
CA PRO A 212 4.14 -0.68 -31.45
C PRO A 212 3.24 -1.71 -30.77
N THR A 213 3.12 -1.63 -29.46
CA THR A 213 2.39 -2.58 -28.61
C THR A 213 0.90 -2.28 -28.53
N THR A 214 0.46 -1.06 -28.87
CA THR A 214 -0.96 -0.67 -28.84
C THR A 214 -1.41 0.05 -30.12
N PRO A 215 -1.16 -0.53 -31.32
CA PRO A 215 -1.36 0.17 -32.58
C PRO A 215 -2.83 0.52 -32.86
N GLN A 216 -3.80 -0.22 -32.33
CA GLN A 216 -5.22 0.07 -32.58
C GLN A 216 -5.72 1.22 -31.70
N LEU A 217 -5.28 1.28 -30.45
CA LEU A 217 -5.54 2.41 -29.57
C LEU A 217 -4.80 3.66 -30.05
N ASP A 218 -3.59 3.53 -30.59
CA ASP A 218 -2.85 4.64 -31.21
C ASP A 218 -3.65 5.26 -32.36
N ALA A 219 -4.31 4.44 -33.18
CA ALA A 219 -5.18 4.91 -34.26
C ALA A 219 -6.42 5.68 -33.74
N LEU A 220 -7.02 5.25 -32.62
CA LEU A 220 -8.14 5.96 -31.98
C LEU A 220 -7.71 7.30 -31.34
N LEU A 221 -6.49 7.36 -30.80
CA LEU A 221 -5.90 8.61 -30.33
C LEU A 221 -5.73 9.58 -31.50
N GLN A 222 -5.19 9.11 -32.62
CA GLN A 222 -5.01 9.92 -33.85
C GLN A 222 -6.34 10.41 -34.44
N SER A 223 -7.43 9.66 -34.31
CA SER A 223 -8.75 10.09 -34.77
C SER A 223 -9.39 11.17 -33.88
N GLY A 224 -8.85 11.42 -32.68
CA GLY A 224 -9.41 12.36 -31.71
C GLY A 224 -10.65 11.84 -30.97
N ASN A 225 -10.84 10.52 -30.92
CA ASN A 225 -11.93 9.88 -30.18
C ASN A 225 -11.50 9.33 -28.82
N LEU A 226 -10.20 9.09 -28.65
CA LEU A 226 -9.61 8.58 -27.41
C LEU A 226 -8.78 9.68 -26.75
N ILE A 227 -8.98 9.87 -25.45
CA ILE A 227 -8.15 10.72 -24.60
C ILE A 227 -7.41 9.82 -23.61
N VAL A 228 -6.09 10.02 -23.51
CA VAL A 228 -5.17 9.21 -22.71
C VAL A 228 -4.66 10.06 -21.55
N PHE A 229 -4.68 9.51 -20.32
CA PHE A 229 -4.28 10.23 -19.12
C PHE A 229 -2.85 9.88 -18.72
N SER A 230 -1.98 10.88 -18.65
CA SER A 230 -0.52 10.65 -18.58
C SER A 230 0.01 10.31 -17.19
N ASP A 231 -0.70 10.65 -16.10
CA ASP A 231 -0.19 10.50 -14.73
C ASP A 231 -1.22 9.88 -13.76
N VAL A 232 -1.73 8.70 -14.10
CA VAL A 232 -2.57 7.86 -13.21
C VAL A 232 -1.75 6.77 -12.53
N VAL A 233 -2.02 6.51 -11.25
CA VAL A 233 -1.50 5.36 -10.51
C VAL A 233 -2.61 4.60 -9.77
N SER A 234 -2.45 3.28 -9.61
CA SER A 234 -3.33 2.47 -8.78
C SER A 234 -3.03 2.60 -7.29
N PRO A 235 -4.02 2.40 -6.41
CA PRO A 235 -3.82 2.49 -4.97
C PRO A 235 -3.08 1.30 -4.36
N HIS A 236 -3.12 0.16 -5.05
CA HIS A 236 -2.55 -1.11 -4.64
C HIS A 236 -2.02 -1.86 -5.87
N SER A 237 -1.17 -2.84 -5.62
CA SER A 237 -0.61 -3.71 -6.66
C SER A 237 -1.30 -5.06 -6.77
N HIS A 238 -2.42 -5.25 -6.07
CA HIS A 238 -3.21 -6.48 -6.08
C HIS A 238 -4.67 -6.16 -6.41
N THR A 239 -5.32 -7.01 -7.21
CA THR A 239 -6.66 -6.80 -7.76
C THR A 239 -7.72 -6.51 -6.71
N ASN A 240 -7.81 -7.31 -5.64
CA ASN A 240 -8.85 -7.14 -4.62
C ASN A 240 -8.70 -5.79 -3.87
N GLU A 241 -7.48 -5.51 -3.44
CA GLU A 241 -7.11 -4.31 -2.69
C GLU A 241 -7.27 -3.05 -3.55
N SER A 242 -7.02 -3.15 -4.86
CA SER A 242 -7.23 -2.05 -5.80
C SER A 242 -8.72 -1.83 -6.10
N LEU A 243 -9.45 -2.88 -6.49
CA LEU A 243 -10.84 -2.76 -6.91
C LEU A 243 -11.79 -2.40 -5.77
N GLN A 244 -11.50 -2.79 -4.53
CA GLN A 244 -12.31 -2.35 -3.39
C GLN A 244 -12.25 -0.82 -3.21
N LYS A 245 -11.17 -0.16 -3.64
CA LYS A 245 -11.03 1.30 -3.63
C LYS A 245 -11.51 1.96 -4.92
N ILE A 246 -11.24 1.37 -6.08
CA ILE A 246 -11.68 1.92 -7.37
C ILE A 246 -13.22 1.95 -7.46
N LEU A 247 -13.90 0.93 -6.94
CA LEU A 247 -15.35 0.73 -7.12
C LEU A 247 -16.20 1.14 -5.91
N THR A 248 -15.59 1.70 -4.86
CA THR A 248 -16.29 2.28 -3.70
C THR A 248 -15.69 3.64 -3.35
N PHE A 249 -16.24 4.35 -2.37
CA PHE A 249 -15.63 5.57 -1.84
C PHE A 249 -14.41 5.34 -0.93
N SER A 250 -13.95 4.09 -0.79
CA SER A 250 -12.78 3.75 0.02
C SER A 250 -11.49 4.27 -0.61
N ASN A 251 -10.67 4.95 0.18
CA ASN A 251 -9.38 5.48 -0.23
C ASN A 251 -8.34 5.32 0.88
N TYR A 252 -7.13 5.83 0.65
CA TYR A 252 -6.08 5.80 1.68
C TYR A 252 -6.50 6.51 2.98
N GLU A 253 -7.11 7.70 2.90
CA GLU A 253 -7.39 8.52 4.09
C GLU A 253 -8.55 7.99 4.95
N ASN A 254 -9.55 7.32 4.35
CA ASN A 254 -10.73 6.82 5.06
C ASN A 254 -10.72 5.31 5.33
N ALA A 255 -9.55 4.66 5.22
CA ALA A 255 -9.38 3.20 5.34
C ALA A 255 -9.85 2.60 6.70
N GLN A 256 -10.09 3.45 7.71
CA GLN A 256 -10.68 3.03 8.99
C GLN A 256 -12.13 2.55 8.85
N THR A 257 -12.85 3.01 7.83
CA THR A 257 -14.18 2.48 7.49
C THR A 257 -13.98 1.36 6.45
N PRO A 258 -14.28 0.10 6.78
CA PRO A 258 -14.24 -1.00 5.81
C PRO A 258 -14.98 -0.66 4.52
N TRP A 259 -14.34 -0.94 3.38
CA TRP A 259 -14.82 -0.56 2.05
C TRP A 259 -16.26 -1.01 1.77
N PHE A 260 -16.66 -2.16 2.30
CA PHE A 260 -17.99 -2.73 2.07
C PHE A 260 -19.11 -2.00 2.82
N MET A 261 -18.77 -1.18 3.83
CA MET A 261 -19.71 -0.26 4.48
C MET A 261 -19.82 1.09 3.76
N GLN A 262 -18.98 1.32 2.75
CA GLN A 262 -19.02 2.51 1.92
C GLN A 262 -19.87 2.23 0.68
N GLN A 263 -20.51 3.26 0.10
CA GLN A 263 -21.29 3.06 -1.11
C GLN A 263 -20.41 2.60 -2.28
N ASN A 264 -20.95 1.70 -3.09
CA ASN A 264 -20.28 1.17 -4.27
C ASN A 264 -20.90 1.71 -5.56
N LEU A 265 -20.10 1.74 -6.62
CA LEU A 265 -20.48 2.29 -7.92
C LEU A 265 -21.73 1.62 -8.51
N ILE A 266 -21.85 0.30 -8.38
CA ILE A 266 -22.93 -0.47 -9.02
C ILE A 266 -24.29 -0.13 -8.38
N ASP A 267 -24.35 -0.03 -7.06
CA ASP A 267 -25.56 0.40 -6.35
C ASP A 267 -25.96 1.83 -6.72
N ILE A 268 -25.00 2.77 -6.73
CA ILE A 268 -25.26 4.17 -7.09
C ILE A 268 -25.85 4.25 -8.49
N LEU A 269 -25.31 3.50 -9.46
CA LEU A 269 -25.82 3.48 -10.82
C LEU A 269 -27.20 2.81 -10.92
N ASN A 270 -27.45 1.75 -10.15
CA ASN A 270 -28.79 1.15 -10.04
C ASN A 270 -29.82 2.16 -9.52
N LEU A 271 -29.49 2.92 -8.47
CA LEU A 271 -30.33 3.96 -7.88
C LEU A 271 -30.50 5.18 -8.82
N ALA A 272 -29.47 5.50 -9.61
CA ALA A 272 -29.52 6.53 -10.65
C ALA A 272 -30.30 6.10 -11.92
N GLY A 273 -30.85 4.87 -11.93
CA GLY A 273 -31.75 4.36 -12.96
C GLY A 273 -31.05 3.60 -14.10
N TYR A 274 -29.78 3.26 -13.98
CA TYR A 274 -29.07 2.47 -15.00
C TYR A 274 -29.49 0.98 -14.94
N LYS A 275 -29.50 0.34 -16.11
CA LYS A 275 -29.43 -1.12 -16.25
C LYS A 275 -27.96 -1.51 -16.20
N THR A 276 -27.54 -2.11 -15.09
CA THR A 276 -26.15 -2.48 -14.83
C THR A 276 -25.90 -3.91 -15.32
N HIS A 277 -24.90 -4.07 -16.17
CA HIS A 277 -24.44 -5.34 -16.71
C HIS A 277 -22.99 -5.57 -16.28
N TRP A 278 -22.66 -6.78 -15.84
CA TRP A 278 -21.29 -7.18 -15.51
C TRP A 278 -20.88 -8.38 -16.36
N LEU A 279 -19.88 -8.21 -17.22
CA LEU A 279 -19.30 -9.26 -18.05
C LEU A 279 -17.86 -9.50 -17.58
N SER A 280 -17.50 -10.75 -17.28
CA SER A 280 -16.16 -11.06 -16.74
C SER A 280 -15.58 -12.34 -17.31
N ASN A 281 -14.28 -12.30 -17.63
CA ASN A 281 -13.49 -13.48 -17.94
C ASN A 281 -12.69 -14.02 -16.73
N GLN A 282 -12.66 -13.27 -15.63
CA GLN A 282 -12.15 -13.74 -14.34
C GLN A 282 -13.20 -14.58 -13.61
N GLU A 283 -12.74 -15.64 -12.93
CA GLU A 283 -13.60 -16.57 -12.19
C GLU A 283 -14.35 -15.89 -11.02
N ALA A 284 -15.56 -16.39 -10.77
CA ALA A 284 -16.43 -15.96 -9.69
C ALA A 284 -16.23 -16.77 -8.39
N ILE A 285 -15.16 -17.56 -8.23
CA ILE A 285 -15.05 -18.52 -7.12
C ILE A 285 -13.67 -18.47 -6.46
N SER A 286 -13.60 -17.81 -5.30
CA SER A 286 -12.66 -18.18 -4.25
C SER A 286 -13.44 -18.83 -3.10
N ILE A 287 -12.79 -19.67 -2.29
CA ILE A 287 -13.45 -20.41 -1.19
C ILE A 287 -14.07 -19.44 -0.17
N TYR A 288 -13.68 -18.16 -0.21
CA TYR A 288 -14.06 -17.16 0.77
C TYR A 288 -14.55 -15.80 0.18
N GLY A 289 -14.67 -15.66 -1.15
CA GLY A 289 -15.26 -14.50 -1.84
C GLY A 289 -14.25 -13.38 -2.16
N ASN A 290 -14.05 -13.09 -3.46
CA ASN A 290 -13.19 -11.98 -3.92
C ASN A 290 -14.02 -10.70 -4.20
N VAL A 291 -13.38 -9.54 -4.22
CA VAL A 291 -14.06 -8.24 -4.37
C VAL A 291 -14.82 -8.10 -5.71
N PRO A 292 -14.25 -8.49 -6.87
CA PRO A 292 -14.99 -8.46 -8.14
C PRO A 292 -16.27 -9.30 -8.11
N GLU A 293 -16.22 -10.51 -7.53
CA GLU A 293 -17.40 -11.37 -7.39
C GLU A 293 -18.49 -10.65 -6.57
N VAL A 294 -18.11 -10.14 -5.40
CA VAL A 294 -19.02 -9.44 -4.48
C VAL A 294 -19.72 -8.25 -5.15
N LEU A 295 -18.98 -7.43 -5.89
CA LEU A 295 -19.54 -6.27 -6.59
C LEU A 295 -20.33 -6.66 -7.85
N SER A 296 -19.93 -7.71 -8.55
CA SER A 296 -20.66 -8.22 -9.72
C SER A 296 -22.06 -8.73 -9.38
N GLN A 297 -22.26 -9.26 -8.16
CA GLN A 297 -23.57 -9.71 -7.68
C GLN A 297 -24.54 -8.55 -7.43
N ARG A 298 -24.04 -7.31 -7.37
CA ARG A 298 -24.87 -6.10 -7.25
C ARG A 298 -25.40 -5.60 -8.60
N ALA A 299 -24.84 -6.09 -9.71
CA ALA A 299 -25.34 -5.77 -11.04
C ALA A 299 -26.68 -6.45 -11.31
N LYS A 300 -27.54 -5.83 -12.12
CA LYS A 300 -28.84 -6.43 -12.50
C LYS A 300 -28.67 -7.67 -13.38
N TYR A 301 -27.61 -7.70 -14.18
CA TYR A 301 -27.28 -8.81 -15.07
C TYR A 301 -25.80 -9.14 -14.98
N THR A 302 -25.46 -10.39 -14.72
CA THR A 302 -24.08 -10.86 -14.59
C THR A 302 -23.83 -12.04 -15.51
N HIS A 303 -22.74 -11.97 -16.28
CA HIS A 303 -22.35 -12.97 -17.25
C HIS A 303 -20.86 -13.29 -17.10
N PHE A 304 -20.54 -14.54 -16.78
CA PHE A 304 -19.15 -15.02 -16.73
C PHE A 304 -18.87 -15.93 -17.93
N SER A 305 -17.68 -15.82 -18.51
CA SER A 305 -17.27 -16.57 -19.71
C SER A 305 -17.27 -18.10 -19.53
N SER A 306 -17.23 -18.58 -18.29
CA SER A 306 -16.89 -19.98 -17.96
C SER A 306 -17.88 -20.75 -17.08
N ILE A 307 -19.12 -20.26 -16.92
CA ILE A 307 -20.15 -20.88 -16.04
C ILE A 307 -20.39 -22.37 -16.34
N ASN A 308 -20.11 -22.84 -17.57
CA ASN A 308 -20.35 -24.23 -17.98
C ASN A 308 -19.10 -25.13 -18.06
N ASP A 309 -17.89 -24.64 -17.78
CA ASP A 309 -16.67 -25.45 -17.86
C ASP A 309 -15.58 -24.94 -16.88
N SER A 310 -15.75 -25.28 -15.60
CA SER A 310 -14.86 -24.87 -14.50
C SER A 310 -13.39 -25.32 -14.67
N TYR A 311 -13.10 -26.22 -15.61
CA TYR A 311 -11.73 -26.65 -15.94
C TYR A 311 -10.97 -25.71 -16.90
N ASN A 312 -11.70 -24.84 -17.61
CA ASN A 312 -11.17 -23.94 -18.65
C ASN A 312 -11.40 -22.46 -18.35
N ALA A 313 -12.10 -22.16 -17.26
CA ALA A 313 -12.19 -20.82 -16.70
C ALA A 313 -10.78 -20.21 -16.51
N GLY A 314 -10.58 -18.94 -16.92
CA GLY A 314 -9.29 -18.23 -16.85
C GLY A 314 -8.21 -18.63 -17.87
N LYS A 315 -8.39 -19.70 -18.66
CA LYS A 315 -7.46 -20.07 -19.76
C LYS A 315 -7.78 -19.41 -21.09
N ALA A 316 -9.03 -19.05 -21.30
CA ALA A 316 -9.44 -18.41 -22.54
C ALA A 316 -8.93 -16.96 -22.55
N ALA A 317 -8.27 -16.58 -23.63
CA ALA A 317 -7.91 -15.19 -23.87
C ALA A 317 -9.19 -14.33 -23.95
N ASP A 318 -9.10 -13.05 -23.55
CA ASP A 318 -10.28 -12.18 -23.35
C ASP A 318 -11.15 -11.93 -24.59
N GLY A 319 -10.73 -12.32 -25.79
CA GLY A 319 -11.58 -12.29 -26.97
C GLY A 319 -12.90 -13.08 -26.83
N ILE A 320 -13.00 -13.99 -25.85
CA ILE A 320 -14.26 -14.66 -25.50
C ILE A 320 -15.36 -13.71 -25.01
N LEU A 321 -14.99 -12.53 -24.49
CA LEU A 321 -15.94 -11.52 -24.04
C LEU A 321 -16.64 -10.80 -25.20
N ILE A 322 -16.07 -10.80 -26.41
CA ILE A 322 -16.64 -10.11 -27.58
C ILE A 322 -17.97 -10.75 -27.99
N PRO A 323 -18.07 -12.07 -28.27
CA PRO A 323 -19.36 -12.70 -28.57
C PRO A 323 -20.37 -12.60 -27.42
N LEU A 324 -19.89 -12.66 -26.17
CA LEU A 324 -20.76 -12.52 -24.99
C LEU A 324 -21.38 -11.11 -24.94
N LEU A 325 -20.57 -10.08 -25.19
CA LEU A 325 -21.02 -8.70 -25.27
C LEU A 325 -22.02 -8.51 -26.41
N GLU A 326 -21.73 -9.03 -27.60
CA GLU A 326 -22.65 -8.99 -28.75
C GLU A 326 -24.01 -9.60 -28.41
N GLN A 327 -24.04 -10.73 -27.70
CA GLN A 327 -25.26 -11.37 -27.23
C GLN A 327 -26.02 -10.47 -26.24
N THR A 328 -25.34 -9.88 -25.26
CA THR A 328 -25.97 -8.95 -24.31
C THR A 328 -26.57 -7.74 -25.03
N LEU A 329 -25.87 -7.21 -26.04
CA LEU A 329 -26.30 -6.07 -26.86
C LEU A 329 -27.49 -6.39 -27.78
N MET A 330 -27.89 -7.65 -27.99
CA MET A 330 -29.14 -7.96 -28.71
C MET A 330 -30.39 -7.42 -28.00
N SER A 331 -30.31 -7.22 -26.69
CA SER A 331 -31.37 -6.62 -25.87
C SER A 331 -31.22 -5.11 -25.68
N PHE A 332 -30.24 -4.49 -26.35
CA PHE A 332 -29.92 -3.08 -26.19
C PHE A 332 -31.09 -2.17 -26.58
N ASN A 333 -31.36 -1.18 -25.73
CA ASN A 333 -32.34 -0.14 -26.00
C ASN A 333 -31.74 1.23 -25.71
N GLN A 334 -31.57 2.04 -26.75
CA GLN A 334 -30.95 3.37 -26.67
C GLN A 334 -31.77 4.38 -25.83
N LYS A 335 -33.06 4.09 -25.57
CA LYS A 335 -33.91 4.93 -24.71
C LYS A 335 -33.67 4.71 -23.22
N GLU A 336 -32.98 3.63 -22.85
CA GLU A 336 -32.68 3.29 -21.47
C GLU A 336 -31.27 3.75 -21.09
N LYS A 337 -31.04 4.02 -19.81
CA LYS A 337 -29.70 4.24 -19.27
C LYS A 337 -29.02 2.87 -19.10
N ASN A 338 -27.99 2.56 -19.87
CA ASN A 338 -27.27 1.29 -19.82
C ASN A 338 -25.85 1.50 -19.29
N PHE A 339 -25.42 0.64 -18.37
CA PHE A 339 -24.05 0.61 -17.85
C PHE A 339 -23.48 -0.80 -17.99
N TYR A 340 -22.29 -0.90 -18.60
CA TYR A 340 -21.59 -2.17 -18.80
C TYR A 340 -20.23 -2.13 -18.09
N THR A 341 -20.03 -3.02 -17.13
CA THR A 341 -18.69 -3.35 -16.63
C THR A 341 -18.17 -4.55 -17.41
N ILE A 342 -16.97 -4.43 -17.97
CA ILE A 342 -16.29 -5.51 -18.70
C ILE A 342 -14.94 -5.74 -18.01
N HIS A 343 -14.82 -6.86 -17.30
CA HIS A 343 -13.65 -7.20 -16.48
C HIS A 343 -12.76 -8.22 -17.20
N LEU A 344 -11.54 -7.80 -17.52
CA LEU A 344 -10.59 -8.54 -18.34
C LEU A 344 -9.64 -9.41 -17.50
N MET A 345 -9.09 -10.46 -18.10
CA MET A 345 -7.88 -11.12 -17.59
C MET A 345 -6.61 -10.35 -17.98
N GLY A 346 -6.74 -9.44 -18.97
CA GLY A 346 -5.75 -8.44 -19.35
C GLY A 346 -4.38 -9.06 -19.60
N THR A 347 -3.39 -8.57 -18.86
CA THR A 347 -2.01 -9.03 -18.92
C THR A 347 -1.59 -9.76 -17.66
N HIS A 348 -2.52 -10.48 -17.00
CA HIS A 348 -2.23 -11.27 -15.81
C HIS A 348 -1.19 -12.37 -16.07
N LEU A 349 -0.35 -12.62 -15.07
CA LEU A 349 0.66 -13.68 -15.08
C LEU A 349 0.03 -15.10 -15.14
N ASP A 350 0.54 -16.11 -15.86
CA ASP A 350 1.64 -16.16 -16.84
C ASP A 350 1.22 -15.59 -18.21
N TYR A 351 1.93 -14.55 -18.67
CA TYR A 351 1.56 -13.72 -19.82
C TYR A 351 1.37 -14.47 -21.13
N LYS A 352 2.10 -15.59 -21.34
CA LYS A 352 2.01 -16.37 -22.58
C LYS A 352 0.63 -17.00 -22.82
N HIS A 353 -0.17 -17.12 -21.77
CA HIS A 353 -1.54 -17.67 -21.83
C HIS A 353 -2.60 -16.59 -22.04
N ARG A 354 -2.21 -15.30 -22.06
CA ARG A 354 -3.15 -14.18 -22.20
C ARG A 354 -3.48 -13.85 -23.65
N TYR A 355 -2.77 -14.44 -24.61
CA TYR A 355 -2.95 -14.17 -26.03
C TYR A 355 -2.87 -15.46 -26.87
N PRO A 356 -3.61 -15.55 -27.98
CA PRO A 356 -3.49 -16.67 -28.90
C PRO A 356 -2.21 -16.56 -29.73
N LYS A 357 -1.71 -17.69 -30.26
CA LYS A 357 -0.45 -17.76 -31.02
C LYS A 357 -0.30 -16.72 -32.14
N ALA A 358 -1.41 -16.28 -32.75
CA ALA A 358 -1.43 -15.24 -33.79
C ALA A 358 -0.90 -13.87 -33.31
N PHE A 359 -0.93 -13.62 -31.99
CA PHE A 359 -0.44 -12.39 -31.36
C PHE A 359 0.96 -12.53 -30.77
N SER A 360 1.67 -13.64 -31.05
CA SER A 360 3.07 -13.82 -30.68
C SER A 360 4.00 -13.04 -31.62
N HIS A 361 3.94 -11.70 -31.56
CA HIS A 361 4.61 -10.79 -32.50
C HIS A 361 6.02 -10.41 -32.06
N PHE A 362 6.20 -10.02 -30.79
CA PHE A 362 7.46 -9.60 -30.21
C PHE A 362 8.27 -10.79 -29.69
N SER A 363 9.59 -10.70 -29.83
CA SER A 363 10.57 -11.71 -29.44
C SER A 363 11.78 -11.09 -28.72
N PRO A 364 12.63 -11.90 -28.06
CA PRO A 364 13.89 -11.43 -27.49
C PRO A 364 14.79 -10.69 -28.48
N GLN A 365 14.70 -11.00 -29.78
CA GLN A 365 15.49 -10.33 -30.81
C GLN A 365 15.00 -8.90 -31.08
N ASP A 366 13.69 -8.66 -30.98
CA ASP A 366 13.11 -7.31 -31.14
C ASP A 366 13.55 -6.40 -30.01
N LEU A 367 13.53 -6.91 -28.76
CA LEU A 367 14.02 -6.20 -27.58
C LEU A 367 15.50 -5.81 -27.74
N LYS A 368 16.36 -6.75 -28.17
CA LYS A 368 17.78 -6.47 -28.43
C LYS A 368 17.99 -5.44 -29.53
N THR A 369 17.22 -5.54 -30.62
CA THR A 369 17.33 -4.63 -31.77
C THR A 369 16.96 -3.19 -31.39
N HIS A 370 16.02 -3.02 -30.47
CA HIS A 370 15.56 -1.71 -29.98
C HIS A 370 16.26 -1.26 -28.68
N GLN A 371 17.32 -1.96 -28.24
CA GLN A 371 18.08 -1.63 -27.02
C GLN A 371 17.23 -1.64 -25.74
N LEU A 372 16.25 -2.55 -25.67
CA LEU A 372 15.34 -2.76 -24.53
C LEU A 372 15.75 -3.99 -23.69
N ASP A 373 17.01 -4.41 -23.82
CA ASP A 373 17.59 -5.64 -23.25
C ASP A 373 18.46 -5.39 -22.02
N THR A 374 18.35 -4.23 -21.38
CA THR A 374 19.01 -3.89 -20.11
C THR A 374 17.98 -3.59 -19.02
N PHE A 375 18.40 -3.71 -17.76
CA PHE A 375 17.66 -3.08 -16.67
C PHE A 375 17.66 -1.55 -16.85
N PHE A 376 16.54 -0.93 -16.52
CA PHE A 376 16.31 0.51 -16.54
C PHE A 376 17.40 1.23 -15.75
N HIS A 377 17.99 2.27 -16.36
CA HIS A 377 19.14 3.02 -15.84
C HIS A 377 20.37 2.18 -15.44
N SER A 378 20.50 0.95 -15.96
CA SER A 378 21.65 0.08 -15.76
C SER A 378 22.27 -0.33 -17.09
N GLN A 379 23.56 -0.70 -17.06
CA GLN A 379 24.23 -1.34 -18.20
C GLN A 379 24.15 -2.86 -18.16
N GLU A 380 23.58 -3.43 -17.08
CA GLU A 380 23.40 -4.86 -16.93
C GLU A 380 22.33 -5.39 -17.90
N LYS A 381 22.69 -6.47 -18.61
CA LYS A 381 21.87 -7.08 -19.65
C LYS A 381 20.94 -8.13 -19.07
N LEU A 382 19.72 -8.18 -19.59
CA LEU A 382 18.75 -9.22 -19.32
C LEU A 382 19.22 -10.56 -19.91
N ASN A 383 19.02 -11.64 -19.17
CA ASN A 383 19.26 -12.99 -19.68
C ASN A 383 18.13 -13.44 -20.63
N ASN A 384 18.34 -14.54 -21.35
CA ASN A 384 17.36 -15.00 -22.36
C ASN A 384 15.98 -15.31 -21.77
N SER A 385 15.90 -15.86 -20.55
CA SER A 385 14.62 -16.16 -19.89
C SER A 385 13.87 -14.88 -19.54
N GLN A 386 14.58 -13.85 -19.04
CA GLN A 386 13.99 -12.55 -18.72
C GLN A 386 13.47 -11.86 -20.00
N LEU A 387 14.24 -11.91 -21.09
CA LEU A 387 13.82 -11.36 -22.39
C LEU A 387 12.60 -12.10 -22.97
N GLU A 388 12.53 -13.41 -22.78
CA GLU A 388 11.39 -14.23 -23.21
C GLU A 388 10.11 -13.84 -22.45
N THR A 389 10.17 -13.77 -21.12
CA THR A 389 9.06 -13.30 -20.29
C THR A 389 8.62 -11.88 -20.67
N LYS A 390 9.57 -10.95 -20.86
CA LYS A 390 9.27 -9.58 -21.29
C LYS A 390 8.58 -9.56 -22.65
N SER A 391 9.01 -10.42 -23.59
CA SER A 391 8.35 -10.56 -24.90
C SER A 391 6.92 -11.11 -24.78
N HIS A 392 6.67 -12.06 -23.88
CA HIS A 392 5.33 -12.54 -23.58
C HIS A 392 4.43 -11.42 -23.04
N TYR A 393 4.94 -10.57 -22.16
CA TYR A 393 4.19 -9.42 -21.64
C TYR A 393 3.81 -8.43 -22.77
N LEU A 394 4.76 -8.09 -23.66
CA LEU A 394 4.48 -7.23 -24.82
C LEU A 394 3.39 -7.79 -25.75
N ASN A 395 3.40 -9.10 -25.97
CA ASN A 395 2.39 -9.78 -26.78
C ASN A 395 1.01 -9.82 -26.09
N ALA A 396 0.99 -9.96 -24.76
CA ALA A 396 -0.23 -9.84 -23.99
C ALA A 396 -0.82 -8.41 -24.09
N ILE A 397 0.02 -7.37 -24.03
CA ILE A 397 -0.41 -5.98 -24.24
C ILE A 397 -0.97 -5.78 -25.66
N LEU A 398 -0.32 -6.33 -26.69
CA LEU A 398 -0.81 -6.26 -28.07
C LEU A 398 -2.16 -6.95 -28.26
N TYR A 399 -2.41 -8.04 -27.54
CA TYR A 399 -3.72 -8.68 -27.55
C TYR A 399 -4.77 -7.89 -26.76
N ASN A 400 -4.38 -7.32 -25.62
CA ASN A 400 -5.24 -6.42 -24.85
C ASN A 400 -5.65 -5.18 -25.67
N ASP A 401 -4.74 -4.59 -26.46
CA ASP A 401 -5.03 -3.53 -27.43
C ASP A 401 -6.16 -3.93 -28.39
N TYR A 402 -6.07 -5.12 -28.99
CA TYR A 402 -7.10 -5.67 -29.87
C TYR A 402 -8.43 -5.88 -29.16
N VAL A 403 -8.44 -6.48 -27.97
CA VAL A 403 -9.67 -6.77 -27.23
C VAL A 403 -10.37 -5.47 -26.83
N VAL A 404 -9.63 -4.50 -26.26
CA VAL A 404 -10.19 -3.22 -25.84
C VAL A 404 -10.71 -2.44 -27.06
N ARG A 405 -9.99 -2.43 -28.18
CA ARG A 405 -10.46 -1.85 -29.43
C ARG A 405 -11.78 -2.49 -29.88
N SER A 406 -11.87 -3.82 -29.89
CA SER A 406 -13.05 -4.57 -30.33
C SER A 406 -14.28 -4.29 -29.45
N ILE A 407 -14.07 -4.15 -28.14
CA ILE A 407 -15.12 -3.70 -27.21
C ILE A 407 -15.57 -2.28 -27.58
N ILE A 408 -14.64 -1.34 -27.76
CA ILE A 408 -14.95 0.03 -28.17
C ILE A 408 -15.76 0.06 -29.48
N GLU A 409 -15.40 -0.77 -30.47
CA GLU A 409 -16.12 -0.88 -31.75
C GLU A 409 -17.59 -1.27 -31.57
N SER A 410 -17.89 -2.14 -30.61
CA SER A 410 -19.27 -2.57 -30.30
C SER A 410 -20.17 -1.43 -29.82
N PHE A 411 -19.58 -0.28 -29.44
CA PHE A 411 -20.30 0.92 -28.99
C PHE A 411 -20.08 2.15 -29.90
N ALA A 412 -19.27 2.05 -30.96
CA ALA A 412 -18.88 3.20 -31.77
C ALA A 412 -20.06 3.85 -32.52
N ASP A 413 -21.10 3.08 -32.85
CA ASP A 413 -22.33 3.51 -33.49
C ASP A 413 -23.40 4.04 -32.50
N LYS A 414 -23.15 3.95 -31.19
CA LYS A 414 -24.06 4.35 -30.11
C LYS A 414 -23.64 5.70 -29.53
N GLU A 415 -24.54 6.36 -28.79
CA GLU A 415 -24.20 7.54 -27.97
C GLU A 415 -23.49 7.03 -26.69
N ALA A 416 -22.18 6.78 -26.78
CA ALA A 416 -21.45 6.02 -25.77
C ALA A 416 -20.22 6.75 -25.23
N LEU A 417 -20.03 6.64 -23.91
CA LEU A 417 -18.80 6.94 -23.19
C LEU A 417 -18.18 5.63 -22.71
N VAL A 418 -16.94 5.36 -23.13
CA VAL A 418 -16.21 4.15 -22.75
C VAL A 418 -14.96 4.56 -21.98
N ILE A 419 -14.75 3.97 -20.81
CA ILE A 419 -13.63 4.26 -19.93
C ILE A 419 -12.87 2.97 -19.71
N TYR A 420 -11.54 2.99 -19.85
CA TYR A 420 -10.67 1.88 -19.49
C TYR A 420 -9.68 2.31 -18.41
N LEU A 421 -9.53 1.46 -17.41
CA LEU A 421 -8.58 1.60 -16.31
C LEU A 421 -8.02 0.21 -15.99
N SER A 422 -6.70 0.06 -15.94
CA SER A 422 -6.12 -1.14 -15.32
C SER A 422 -6.18 -1.03 -13.81
N ASP A 423 -6.48 -2.13 -13.14
CA ASP A 423 -6.54 -2.22 -11.68
C ASP A 423 -5.16 -1.96 -11.03
N HIS A 424 -4.11 -2.54 -11.60
CA HIS A 424 -2.70 -2.33 -11.29
C HIS A 424 -1.83 -2.71 -12.49
N GLY A 425 -0.51 -2.63 -12.32
CA GLY A 425 0.50 -3.08 -13.27
C GLY A 425 1.33 -4.25 -12.72
N ASP A 426 2.31 -4.69 -13.49
CA ASP A 426 3.32 -5.69 -13.10
C ASP A 426 4.71 -5.13 -13.39
N GLU A 427 5.68 -5.30 -12.49
CA GLU A 427 7.10 -5.11 -12.85
C GLU A 427 7.56 -6.30 -13.71
N VAL A 428 8.29 -6.06 -14.80
CA VAL A 428 8.73 -7.12 -15.72
C VAL A 428 10.22 -6.97 -16.02
N TYR A 429 11.03 -7.25 -15.00
CA TYR A 429 12.49 -7.07 -15.02
C TYR A 429 12.90 -5.64 -15.36
N ASP A 430 12.16 -4.67 -14.84
CA ASP A 430 12.37 -3.26 -15.18
C ASP A 430 13.71 -2.77 -14.63
N PHE A 431 13.97 -2.87 -13.32
CA PHE A 431 15.18 -2.32 -12.70
C PHE A 431 15.94 -3.31 -11.80
N ARG A 432 15.41 -4.52 -11.63
CA ARG A 432 15.99 -5.59 -10.80
C ARG A 432 15.50 -6.96 -11.30
N ASP A 433 16.11 -8.03 -10.80
CA ASP A 433 15.73 -9.43 -11.09
C ASP A 433 14.41 -9.82 -10.39
N PHE A 434 13.31 -9.17 -10.80
CA PHE A 434 11.95 -9.40 -10.29
C PHE A 434 10.92 -9.27 -11.42
N VAL A 435 9.86 -10.08 -11.33
CA VAL A 435 8.71 -10.02 -12.23
C VAL A 435 7.43 -10.30 -11.44
N GLY A 436 6.37 -9.57 -11.75
CA GLY A 436 5.08 -9.61 -11.05
C GLY A 436 4.85 -8.37 -10.20
N HIS A 437 4.04 -8.52 -9.16
CA HIS A 437 3.61 -7.43 -8.29
C HIS A 437 3.62 -7.85 -6.81
N THR A 438 3.90 -6.89 -5.93
CA THR A 438 3.83 -7.07 -4.48
C THR A 438 3.88 -5.73 -3.75
N GLU A 439 3.14 -5.63 -2.65
CA GLU A 439 3.19 -4.46 -1.76
C GLU A 439 4.54 -4.37 -1.03
N THR A 440 5.18 -5.49 -0.66
CA THR A 440 6.38 -5.50 0.20
C THR A 440 7.62 -4.95 -0.51
N MET A 441 7.71 -5.20 -1.81
CA MET A 441 8.77 -4.73 -2.69
C MET A 441 8.20 -3.78 -3.75
N GLY A 442 7.19 -2.98 -3.40
CA GLY A 442 6.50 -2.13 -4.37
C GLY A 442 7.43 -1.26 -5.22
N SER A 443 7.10 -1.10 -6.50
CA SER A 443 7.78 -0.20 -7.43
C SER A 443 6.78 0.57 -8.27
N ARG A 444 7.23 1.64 -8.94
CA ARG A 444 6.35 2.44 -9.82
C ARG A 444 5.70 1.60 -10.94
N PHE A 445 6.39 0.59 -11.46
CA PHE A 445 5.91 -0.25 -12.57
C PHE A 445 4.70 -1.10 -12.18
N MET A 446 4.52 -1.38 -10.88
CA MET A 446 3.37 -2.14 -10.37
C MET A 446 2.09 -1.30 -10.24
N ILE A 447 2.19 0.04 -10.30
CA ILE A 447 1.05 0.93 -10.06
C ILE A 447 0.83 1.97 -11.15
N GLU A 448 1.78 2.21 -12.05
CA GLU A 448 1.61 3.11 -13.19
C GLU A 448 0.70 2.48 -14.26
N VAL A 449 -0.60 2.72 -14.11
CA VAL A 449 -1.65 2.11 -14.94
C VAL A 449 -2.09 3.00 -16.09
N PRO A 450 -2.53 2.41 -17.22
CA PRO A 450 -3.22 3.12 -18.26
C PRO A 450 -4.63 3.52 -17.83
N PHE A 451 -4.99 4.77 -18.11
CA PHE A 451 -6.35 5.29 -17.97
C PHE A 451 -6.73 6.06 -19.22
N MET A 452 -7.85 5.69 -19.84
CA MET A 452 -8.28 6.28 -21.10
C MET A 452 -9.80 6.40 -21.19
N VAL A 453 -10.23 7.46 -21.88
CA VAL A 453 -11.64 7.79 -22.09
C VAL A 453 -11.89 7.92 -23.59
N TYR A 454 -12.73 7.03 -24.12
CA TYR A 454 -13.23 7.07 -25.48
C TYR A 454 -14.65 7.64 -25.50
N MET A 455 -14.91 8.51 -26.48
CA MET A 455 -16.24 9.06 -26.75
C MET A 455 -16.59 8.85 -28.22
N SER A 456 -17.77 8.26 -28.49
CA SER A 456 -18.26 8.14 -29.86
C SER A 456 -18.52 9.51 -30.48
N GLU A 457 -18.54 9.59 -31.82
CA GLU A 457 -18.82 10.85 -32.53
C GLU A 457 -20.17 11.46 -32.14
N SER A 458 -21.20 10.62 -31.99
CA SER A 458 -22.53 11.05 -31.56
C SER A 458 -22.52 11.57 -30.12
N PHE A 459 -21.75 10.94 -29.22
CA PHE A 459 -21.58 11.40 -27.84
C PHE A 459 -20.84 12.75 -27.79
N LYS A 460 -19.67 12.87 -28.42
CA LYS A 460 -18.87 14.11 -28.45
C LYS A 460 -19.68 15.29 -28.98
N LYS A 461 -20.47 15.08 -30.04
CA LYS A 461 -21.30 16.12 -30.63
C LYS A 461 -22.41 16.62 -29.69
N LYS A 462 -22.98 15.73 -28.87
CA LYS A 462 -24.08 16.06 -27.97
C LYS A 462 -23.60 16.61 -26.62
N TYR A 463 -22.45 16.14 -26.13
CA TYR A 463 -21.86 16.53 -24.85
C TYR A 463 -20.45 17.14 -25.00
N PRO A 464 -20.30 18.27 -25.71
CA PRO A 464 -19.00 18.90 -25.92
C PRO A 464 -18.33 19.37 -24.62
N ASP A 465 -19.12 19.71 -23.60
CA ASP A 465 -18.60 20.12 -22.28
C ASP A 465 -17.92 18.96 -21.54
N ILE A 466 -18.47 17.74 -21.66
CA ILE A 466 -17.83 16.53 -21.10
C ILE A 466 -16.50 16.28 -21.81
N PHE A 467 -16.47 16.39 -23.14
CA PHE A 467 -15.24 16.26 -23.91
C PHE A 467 -14.17 17.27 -23.47
N ALA A 468 -14.55 18.54 -23.29
CA ALA A 468 -13.65 19.59 -22.82
C ALA A 468 -13.12 19.31 -21.40
N LYS A 469 -14.00 18.90 -20.46
CA LYS A 469 -13.61 18.51 -19.09
C LYS A 469 -12.58 17.39 -19.10
N VAL A 470 -12.83 16.32 -19.87
CA VAL A 470 -11.92 15.17 -19.98
C VAL A 470 -10.58 15.59 -20.59
N HIS A 471 -10.60 16.38 -21.66
CA HIS A 471 -9.38 16.86 -22.30
C HIS A 471 -8.53 17.74 -21.37
N GLN A 472 -9.15 18.59 -20.55
CA GLN A 472 -8.44 19.45 -19.59
C GLN A 472 -7.82 18.66 -18.43
N ALA A 473 -8.39 17.50 -18.08
CA ALA A 473 -7.95 16.70 -16.95
C ALA A 473 -6.78 15.74 -17.28
N LYS A 474 -6.54 15.45 -18.57
CA LYS A 474 -5.71 14.32 -19.02
C LYS A 474 -4.27 14.30 -18.48
N ASP A 475 -3.68 15.46 -18.19
CA ASP A 475 -2.28 15.57 -17.74
C ASP A 475 -2.15 15.80 -16.21
N LYS A 476 -3.26 15.78 -15.47
CA LYS A 476 -3.23 15.97 -14.01
C LYS A 476 -2.81 14.67 -13.30
N PRO A 477 -2.04 14.74 -12.19
CA PRO A 477 -1.75 13.56 -11.38
C PRO A 477 -3.05 13.02 -10.77
N PHE A 478 -3.23 11.70 -10.79
CA PHE A 478 -4.43 11.04 -10.30
C PHE A 478 -4.09 9.69 -9.66
N MET A 479 -4.84 9.33 -8.63
CA MET A 479 -4.80 8.02 -7.98
C MET A 479 -6.17 7.41 -8.12
N SER A 480 -6.25 6.15 -8.58
CA SER A 480 -7.54 5.57 -8.94
C SER A 480 -8.42 5.16 -7.76
N ASP A 481 -7.98 5.35 -6.51
CA ASP A 481 -8.87 5.30 -5.35
C ASP A 481 -9.88 6.46 -5.32
N ASP A 482 -9.67 7.52 -6.11
CA ASP A 482 -10.65 8.60 -6.32
C ASP A 482 -11.49 8.40 -7.61
N PHE A 483 -11.43 7.21 -8.24
CA PHE A 483 -12.12 6.92 -9.51
C PHE A 483 -13.62 7.14 -9.42
N ILE A 484 -14.28 6.64 -8.38
CA ILE A 484 -15.75 6.76 -8.24
C ILE A 484 -16.20 8.22 -8.20
N HIS A 485 -15.46 9.12 -7.54
CA HIS A 485 -15.77 10.56 -7.49
C HIS A 485 -15.70 11.17 -8.89
N SER A 486 -14.62 10.86 -9.61
CA SER A 486 -14.38 11.35 -10.97
C SER A 486 -15.41 10.80 -11.97
N PHE A 487 -15.74 9.52 -11.84
CA PHE A 487 -16.71 8.84 -12.69
C PHE A 487 -18.10 9.44 -12.53
N LEU A 488 -18.58 9.64 -11.29
CA LEU A 488 -19.90 10.21 -11.05
C LEU A 488 -20.02 11.68 -11.49
N ASP A 489 -18.97 12.50 -11.32
CA ASP A 489 -18.92 13.88 -11.85
C ASP A 489 -19.08 13.92 -13.37
N LEU A 490 -18.41 13.03 -14.12
CA LEU A 490 -18.63 12.91 -15.58
C LEU A 490 -20.08 12.57 -15.93
N LEU A 491 -20.74 11.76 -15.10
CA LEU A 491 -22.12 11.36 -15.31
C LEU A 491 -23.14 12.39 -14.80
N GLY A 492 -22.69 13.48 -14.16
CA GLY A 492 -23.58 14.46 -13.53
C GLY A 492 -24.41 13.87 -12.39
N ILE A 493 -23.90 12.84 -11.72
CA ILE A 493 -24.51 12.20 -10.56
C ILE A 493 -23.79 12.68 -9.31
N VAL A 494 -24.54 13.15 -8.32
CA VAL A 494 -24.02 13.51 -7.00
C VAL A 494 -24.63 12.56 -5.98
N SER A 495 -23.81 11.72 -5.37
CA SER A 495 -24.21 10.92 -4.20
C SER A 495 -23.86 11.63 -2.91
N LYS A 496 -24.41 11.18 -1.78
CA LYS A 496 -24.10 11.68 -0.44
C LYS A 496 -22.60 11.75 -0.13
N ASP A 497 -21.84 10.74 -0.57
CA ASP A 497 -20.40 10.64 -0.28
C ASP A 497 -19.52 11.24 -1.39
N SER A 498 -20.11 11.94 -2.37
CA SER A 498 -19.38 12.56 -3.48
C SER A 498 -18.61 13.81 -3.02
N ILE A 499 -17.28 13.79 -3.16
CA ILE A 499 -16.39 14.89 -2.79
C ILE A 499 -15.82 15.54 -4.05
N SER A 500 -16.20 16.78 -4.36
CA SER A 500 -15.79 17.46 -5.60
C SER A 500 -14.28 17.67 -5.72
N SER A 501 -13.55 17.84 -4.61
CA SER A 501 -12.10 18.02 -4.63
C SER A 501 -11.32 16.73 -4.96
N ARG A 502 -12.00 15.58 -5.01
CA ARG A 502 -11.43 14.28 -5.40
C ARG A 502 -11.74 13.90 -6.85
N SER A 503 -12.66 14.61 -7.53
CA SER A 503 -12.88 14.41 -8.96
C SER A 503 -11.81 15.11 -9.79
N ILE A 504 -11.06 14.38 -10.63
CA ILE A 504 -10.07 14.95 -11.55
C ILE A 504 -10.69 15.93 -12.58
N PHE A 505 -12.00 15.79 -12.82
CA PHE A 505 -12.80 16.59 -13.75
C PHE A 505 -13.41 17.85 -13.10
N SER A 506 -13.34 17.95 -11.78
CA SER A 506 -13.83 19.11 -11.04
C SER A 506 -12.83 20.28 -11.09
N PRO A 507 -13.31 21.53 -11.15
CA PRO A 507 -12.47 22.71 -10.94
C PRO A 507 -11.82 22.78 -9.56
N SER A 508 -12.41 22.13 -8.54
CA SER A 508 -11.87 22.10 -7.17
C SER A 508 -10.91 20.93 -6.90
N TYR A 509 -10.51 20.18 -7.94
CA TYR A 509 -9.63 19.03 -7.80
C TYR A 509 -8.32 19.35 -7.08
N ASN A 510 -8.02 18.59 -6.02
CA ASN A 510 -6.78 18.72 -5.27
C ASN A 510 -5.63 17.96 -5.95
N GLN A 511 -4.92 18.63 -6.86
CA GLN A 511 -3.75 18.05 -7.55
C GLN A 511 -2.55 17.78 -6.62
N ASN A 512 -2.56 18.34 -5.41
CA ASN A 512 -1.47 18.20 -4.42
C ASN A 512 -1.72 17.04 -3.44
N ARG A 513 -2.79 16.26 -3.62
CA ARG A 513 -3.04 15.06 -2.80
C ARG A 513 -1.87 14.09 -2.96
N ALA A 514 -1.29 13.65 -1.84
CA ALA A 514 -0.23 12.65 -1.85
C ALA A 514 -0.78 11.31 -2.33
N ARG A 515 -0.10 10.67 -3.28
CA ARG A 515 -0.52 9.38 -3.86
C ARG A 515 0.24 8.27 -3.15
N ILE A 516 -0.40 7.55 -2.24
CA ILE A 516 0.29 6.62 -1.33
C ILE A 516 0.16 5.17 -1.78
N PHE A 517 1.30 4.48 -1.95
CA PHE A 517 1.35 3.05 -2.24
C PHE A 517 2.30 2.34 -1.28
N SER A 518 1.83 1.26 -0.63
CA SER A 518 2.58 0.52 0.40
C SER A 518 3.25 1.45 1.45
N GLY A 519 2.49 2.42 1.96
CA GLY A 519 2.98 3.40 2.94
C GLY A 519 4.01 4.42 2.40
N ARG A 520 4.34 4.41 1.11
CA ARG A 520 5.28 5.33 0.46
C ARG A 520 4.53 6.37 -0.38
N ASP A 521 5.01 7.59 -0.39
CA ASP A 521 4.51 8.65 -1.28
C ASP A 521 5.06 8.41 -2.68
N TYR A 522 4.20 8.07 -3.64
CA TYR A 522 4.61 7.73 -5.00
C TYR A 522 5.46 8.83 -5.64
N ASP A 523 5.05 10.09 -5.53
CA ASP A 523 5.71 11.20 -6.21
C ASP A 523 7.11 11.48 -5.64
N LYS A 524 7.30 11.23 -4.34
CA LYS A 524 8.58 11.45 -3.64
C LYS A 524 9.49 10.23 -3.64
N ASP A 525 8.92 9.06 -3.35
CA ASP A 525 9.65 7.86 -2.97
C ASP A 525 9.82 6.87 -4.13
N LEU A 526 8.90 6.85 -5.12
CA LEU A 526 8.82 5.76 -6.12
C LEU A 526 8.98 6.24 -7.57
N LYS A 527 8.44 7.42 -7.90
CA LYS A 527 8.45 7.96 -9.26
C LYS A 527 9.88 8.13 -9.79
N PHE A 528 10.83 8.44 -8.90
CA PHE A 528 12.22 8.74 -9.24
C PHE A 528 13.24 7.87 -8.49
N GLU A 529 12.90 6.63 -8.13
CA GLU A 529 13.60 5.69 -7.22
C GLU A 529 15.14 5.54 -7.42
N HIS A 530 15.72 6.07 -8.51
CA HIS A 530 17.16 6.09 -8.79
C HIS A 530 17.93 7.37 -8.36
N TYR A 531 17.27 8.43 -7.85
CA TYR A 531 17.92 9.72 -7.49
C TYR A 531 18.29 9.92 -6.00
N LYS A 532 18.15 8.89 -5.14
CA LYS A 532 18.30 8.88 -3.66
C LYS A 532 17.22 9.67 -2.86
N PRO A 533 16.91 9.24 -1.62
CA PRO A 533 17.50 8.13 -0.88
C PRO A 533 16.64 6.87 -0.82
N PHE A 534 17.27 5.77 -0.39
CA PHE A 534 16.66 4.46 -0.15
C PHE A 534 15.57 4.46 0.95
N VAL A 535 15.46 5.53 1.73
CA VAL A 535 14.58 5.62 2.89
C VAL A 535 13.31 6.42 2.53
N PRO A 536 12.11 5.87 2.78
CA PRO A 536 10.85 6.58 2.56
C PRO A 536 10.80 7.96 3.24
N SER A 537 10.23 8.95 2.55
CA SER A 537 10.14 10.36 2.98
C SER A 537 9.45 10.60 4.33
N ARG A 538 8.59 9.67 4.79
CA ARG A 538 7.95 9.72 6.11
C ARG A 538 8.84 9.24 7.28
N LEU A 539 9.99 8.63 7.00
CA LEU A 539 10.95 8.20 8.02
C LEU A 539 12.01 9.28 8.20
N TRP A 540 12.09 9.86 9.39
CA TRP A 540 12.96 11.00 9.71
C TRP A 540 14.03 10.54 10.69
N LEU A 541 15.24 11.08 10.61
CA LEU A 541 16.32 10.68 11.51
C LEU A 541 16.14 11.34 12.89
N HIS A 542 16.16 10.54 13.95
CA HIS A 542 15.99 10.99 15.33
C HIS A 542 17.29 11.57 15.92
N ARG A 543 17.19 12.62 16.76
CA ARG A 543 18.25 13.27 17.56
C ARG A 543 19.47 13.68 16.77
N VAL A 544 19.30 14.60 15.84
CA VAL A 544 20.38 15.12 15.00
C VAL A 544 20.95 16.39 15.60
N ASP A 545 21.46 16.23 16.82
CA ASP A 545 21.95 17.33 17.68
C ASP A 545 23.43 17.66 17.44
N GLU A 546 24.01 17.13 16.35
CA GLU A 546 25.39 17.29 15.97
C GLU A 546 25.51 17.45 14.45
N VAL A 547 26.41 18.35 14.04
CA VAL A 547 26.71 18.60 12.61
C VAL A 547 27.18 17.34 11.90
N GLU A 548 28.03 16.53 12.55
CA GLU A 548 28.58 15.30 11.97
C GLU A 548 27.47 14.31 11.61
N LYS A 549 26.48 14.12 12.50
CA LYS A 549 25.35 13.24 12.24
C LYS A 549 24.46 13.75 11.10
N PHE A 550 24.26 15.06 10.97
CA PHE A 550 23.55 15.60 9.80
C PHE A 550 24.32 15.32 8.51
N GLU A 551 25.62 15.61 8.48
CA GLU A 551 26.47 15.41 7.30
C GLU A 551 26.54 13.94 6.85
N ASP A 552 26.62 13.01 7.79
CA ASP A 552 26.65 11.57 7.48
C ASP A 552 25.35 11.05 6.88
N PHE A 553 24.21 11.69 7.18
CA PHE A 553 22.88 11.19 6.86
C PHE A 553 22.03 12.07 5.93
N LYS A 554 22.48 13.29 5.58
CA LYS A 554 21.77 14.21 4.67
C LYS A 554 21.52 13.64 3.28
N GLU A 555 22.33 12.68 2.85
CA GLU A 555 22.16 11.96 1.59
C GLU A 555 21.14 10.83 1.68
N LYS A 556 20.78 10.40 2.89
CA LYS A 556 19.92 9.23 3.18
C LYS A 556 18.54 9.61 3.71
N TYR A 557 18.42 10.72 4.42
CA TYR A 557 17.15 11.18 4.99
C TYR A 557 16.76 12.55 4.43
N ARG A 558 15.45 12.85 4.45
CA ARG A 558 14.89 14.16 4.06
C ARG A 558 14.21 14.88 5.22
N GLY A 559 14.10 14.21 6.37
CA GLY A 559 13.57 14.77 7.60
C GLY A 559 14.52 14.49 8.76
N PHE A 560 14.76 15.49 9.58
CA PHE A 560 15.65 15.41 10.74
C PHE A 560 14.96 16.01 11.95
N GLU A 561 15.01 15.31 13.07
CA GLU A 561 14.63 15.86 14.35
C GLU A 561 15.86 16.42 15.08
N ILE A 562 15.71 17.58 15.72
CA ILE A 562 16.75 18.30 16.43
C ILE A 562 16.17 18.78 17.77
N ASP A 563 16.83 18.38 18.87
CA ASP A 563 16.50 18.83 20.21
C ASP A 563 17.01 20.26 20.41
N VAL A 564 16.19 21.17 20.95
CA VAL A 564 16.60 22.56 21.19
C VAL A 564 16.17 23.11 22.55
N HIS A 565 17.04 23.96 23.08
CA HIS A 565 16.78 24.85 24.21
C HIS A 565 16.87 26.31 23.79
N PHE A 566 15.89 27.11 24.17
CA PHE A 566 15.96 28.56 23.99
C PHE A 566 16.59 29.24 25.20
N LEU A 567 17.74 29.87 25.00
CA LEU A 567 18.55 30.52 26.03
C LEU A 567 18.58 32.02 25.83
N LEU A 568 18.41 32.80 26.90
CA LEU A 568 18.40 34.27 26.84
C LEU A 568 19.81 34.89 26.89
N ASN A 569 20.80 34.16 27.42
CA ASN A 569 22.17 34.62 27.60
C ASN A 569 23.11 33.78 26.72
N PRO A 570 24.18 34.36 26.12
CA PRO A 570 24.57 35.78 26.18
C PRO A 570 23.65 36.72 25.38
N SER A 571 22.86 36.16 24.48
CA SER A 571 21.74 36.80 23.78
C SER A 571 20.69 35.73 23.46
N PRO A 572 19.42 36.09 23.19
CA PRO A 572 18.39 35.11 22.82
C PRO A 572 18.81 34.25 21.63
N HIS A 573 18.94 32.93 21.83
CA HIS A 573 19.30 31.98 20.78
C HIS A 573 18.78 30.58 21.09
N PHE A 574 18.78 29.71 20.07
CA PHE A 574 18.50 28.28 20.21
C PHE A 574 19.82 27.52 20.27
N ASP A 575 20.06 26.90 21.42
CA ASP A 575 21.15 25.95 21.66
C ASP A 575 20.66 24.54 21.31
N VAL A 576 21.47 23.78 20.58
CA VAL A 576 21.13 22.44 20.10
C VAL A 576 21.55 21.39 21.13
N GLY A 577 20.58 20.57 21.56
CA GLY A 577 20.78 19.43 22.44
C GLY A 577 19.67 19.23 23.48
N HIS A 578 19.61 17.99 23.97
CA HIS A 578 18.53 17.51 24.84
C HIS A 578 18.48 18.10 26.26
N ASP A 579 19.60 18.43 26.91
CA ASP A 579 19.62 18.88 28.32
C ASP A 579 20.04 20.36 28.51
N GLY A 580 20.08 21.12 27.41
CA GLY A 580 20.39 22.54 27.43
C GLY A 580 21.82 22.82 27.93
N VAL A 581 21.98 23.83 28.78
CA VAL A 581 23.31 24.31 29.24
C VAL A 581 24.15 23.22 29.90
N ASP A 582 23.53 22.23 30.54
CA ASP A 582 24.23 21.17 31.27
C ASP A 582 25.00 20.22 30.34
N SER A 583 24.53 20.03 29.10
CA SER A 583 25.18 19.20 28.09
C SER A 583 25.47 19.96 26.77
N SER A 584 25.39 21.29 26.79
CA SER A 584 25.62 22.14 25.61
C SER A 584 27.07 22.03 25.13
N ILE A 585 27.22 21.88 23.81
CA ILE A 585 28.50 21.97 23.10
C ILE A 585 28.68 23.31 22.40
N GLY A 586 27.77 24.26 22.63
CA GLY A 586 27.73 25.57 21.99
C GLY A 586 27.30 25.54 20.51
N LEU A 587 26.58 24.51 20.08
CA LEU A 587 26.04 24.40 18.71
C LEU A 587 24.76 25.21 18.60
N ASN A 588 24.71 26.19 17.70
CA ASN A 588 23.53 27.02 17.49
C ASN A 588 22.62 26.41 16.41
N LEU A 589 21.30 26.52 16.57
CA LEU A 589 20.36 26.09 15.54
C LEU A 589 20.59 26.80 14.20
N ALA A 590 21.11 28.03 14.22
CA ALA A 590 21.52 28.76 13.02
C ALA A 590 22.55 27.99 12.17
N ASP A 591 23.48 27.27 12.82
CA ASP A 591 24.49 26.47 12.11
C ASP A 591 23.82 25.30 11.37
N MET A 592 22.86 24.63 12.03
CA MET A 592 22.07 23.56 11.42
C MET A 592 21.22 24.08 10.25
N PHE A 593 20.59 25.24 10.41
CA PHE A 593 19.79 25.88 9.34
C PHE A 593 20.66 26.26 8.14
N SER A 594 21.89 26.72 8.37
CA SER A 594 22.84 27.01 7.28
C SER A 594 23.19 25.75 6.49
N LEU A 595 23.39 24.60 7.15
CA LEU A 595 23.67 23.32 6.48
C LEU A 595 22.48 22.86 5.64
N VAL A 596 21.27 22.98 6.20
CA VAL A 596 20.01 22.65 5.51
C VAL A 596 19.81 23.53 4.28
N GLN A 597 20.01 24.84 4.40
CA GLN A 597 19.92 25.76 3.27
C GLN A 597 20.89 25.38 2.14
N LYS A 598 22.15 25.09 2.50
CA LYS A 598 23.17 24.67 1.54
C LYS A 598 22.75 23.42 0.79
N GLN A 599 22.31 22.39 1.52
CA GLN A 599 21.88 21.13 0.91
C GLN A 599 20.63 21.31 0.03
N ASN A 600 19.65 22.11 0.46
CA ASN A 600 18.45 22.40 -0.32
C ASN A 600 18.78 23.12 -1.64
N MET A 601 19.74 24.04 -1.66
CA MET A 601 20.19 24.68 -2.90
C MET A 601 20.83 23.69 -3.87
N GLU A 602 21.65 22.76 -3.37
CA GLU A 602 22.25 21.70 -4.17
C GLU A 602 21.17 20.77 -4.77
N HIS A 603 20.15 20.42 -3.99
CA HIS A 603 19.04 19.57 -4.43
C HIS A 603 18.09 20.23 -5.42
N LEU A 604 17.71 21.50 -5.21
CA LEU A 604 16.80 22.21 -6.11
C LEU A 604 17.39 22.35 -7.53
N MET A 605 18.71 22.44 -7.65
CA MET A 605 19.41 22.40 -8.94
C MET A 605 19.44 20.99 -9.57
N GLY A 606 19.28 19.94 -8.76
CA GLY A 606 19.25 18.54 -9.17
C GLY A 606 17.86 17.88 -9.20
N GLY A 607 16.78 18.61 -8.89
CA GLY A 607 15.41 18.10 -8.86
C GLY A 607 15.03 17.28 -7.61
N GLY A 608 15.75 17.43 -6.49
CA GLY A 608 15.49 16.70 -5.24
C GLY A 608 14.52 17.40 -4.26
N ASP A 609 13.91 16.61 -3.37
CA ASP A 609 13.06 17.12 -2.29
C ASP A 609 13.84 17.96 -1.26
N ILE A 610 13.16 18.98 -0.73
CA ILE A 610 13.68 19.84 0.33
C ILE A 610 13.71 19.12 1.68
N ILE A 611 14.74 19.41 2.47
CA ILE A 611 14.87 18.93 3.84
C ILE A 611 13.84 19.63 4.74
N LYS A 612 13.20 18.83 5.60
CA LYS A 612 12.29 19.28 6.66
C LYS A 612 12.90 19.02 8.04
N LEU A 613 12.54 19.86 9.01
CA LEU A 613 13.04 19.73 10.37
C LEU A 613 11.90 19.56 11.37
N TRP A 614 12.13 18.69 12.35
CA TRP A 614 11.33 18.59 13.56
C TRP A 614 12.16 19.18 14.69
N ILE A 615 11.67 20.26 15.27
CA ILE A 615 12.32 20.98 16.36
C ILE A 615 11.65 20.54 17.66
N ASP A 616 12.30 19.65 18.42
CA ASP A 616 11.84 19.24 19.74
C ASP A 616 12.25 20.29 20.77
N PHE A 617 11.28 21.13 21.15
CA PHE A 617 11.52 22.32 21.95
C PHE A 617 11.32 22.03 23.44
N LYS A 618 12.43 21.68 24.10
CA LYS A 618 12.48 21.17 25.47
C LYS A 618 12.02 22.13 26.56
N ASN A 619 12.25 23.43 26.39
CA ASN A 619 11.98 24.45 27.42
C ASN A 619 11.02 25.58 26.97
N LEU A 620 10.16 25.31 25.98
CA LEU A 620 9.13 26.28 25.58
C LEU A 620 8.14 26.54 26.73
N SER A 621 7.90 27.81 27.03
CA SER A 621 7.02 28.26 28.11
C SER A 621 6.33 29.57 27.77
N GLU A 622 5.32 29.94 28.57
CA GLU A 622 4.63 31.22 28.41
C GLU A 622 5.56 32.42 28.56
N GLU A 623 6.64 32.28 29.33
CA GLU A 623 7.61 33.35 29.58
C GLU A 623 8.51 33.63 28.37
N ASN A 624 8.84 32.60 27.57
CA ASN A 624 9.79 32.72 26.47
C ASN A 624 9.17 32.62 25.07
N LYS A 625 7.90 32.20 24.92
CA LYS A 625 7.29 31.87 23.62
C LYS A 625 7.39 32.98 22.56
N HIS A 626 7.19 34.24 22.94
CA HIS A 626 7.23 35.36 21.99
C HIS A 626 8.65 35.70 21.51
N LEU A 627 9.64 35.62 22.41
CA LEU A 627 11.03 35.83 22.05
C LEU A 627 11.55 34.67 21.20
N ALA A 628 11.19 33.44 21.57
CA ALA A 628 11.54 32.24 20.81
C ALA A 628 10.93 32.27 19.39
N LEU A 629 9.65 32.64 19.26
CA LEU A 629 9.00 32.81 17.96
C LEU A 629 9.72 33.86 17.10
N THR A 630 10.02 35.02 17.68
CA THR A 630 10.73 36.10 16.96
C THR A 630 12.07 35.61 16.44
N GLN A 631 12.84 34.89 17.27
CA GLN A 631 14.13 34.34 16.87
C GLN A 631 13.96 33.24 15.80
N MET A 632 12.96 32.36 15.92
CA MET A 632 12.71 31.31 14.94
C MET A 632 12.31 31.91 13.58
N GLN A 633 11.43 32.91 13.56
CA GLN A 633 11.06 33.63 12.33
C GLN A 633 12.28 34.31 11.70
N HIS A 634 13.16 34.89 12.51
CA HIS A 634 14.41 35.47 12.03
C HIS A 634 15.31 34.41 11.36
N LEU A 635 15.44 33.22 11.96
CA LEU A 635 16.18 32.10 11.35
C LEU A 635 15.53 31.63 10.05
N CYS A 636 14.21 31.42 10.03
CA CYS A 636 13.46 31.06 8.81
C CYS A 636 13.72 32.05 7.66
N LEU A 637 13.63 33.36 7.95
CA LEU A 637 13.87 34.41 6.95
C LEU A 637 15.33 34.46 6.50
N THR A 638 16.28 34.28 7.42
CA THR A 638 17.72 34.36 7.12
C THR A 638 18.17 33.20 6.22
N TYR A 639 17.63 32.00 6.46
CA TYR A 639 18.05 30.78 5.78
C TYR A 639 17.06 30.31 4.69
N ASP A 640 16.06 31.13 4.35
CA ASP A 640 15.02 30.81 3.35
C ASP A 640 14.30 29.48 3.63
N ILE A 641 13.96 29.24 4.89
CA ILE A 641 13.23 28.05 5.34
C ILE A 641 11.78 28.43 5.61
N SER A 642 10.86 27.89 4.81
CA SER A 642 9.43 28.07 5.04
C SER A 642 8.99 27.51 6.41
N PRO A 643 8.19 28.25 7.21
CA PRO A 643 7.61 27.73 8.45
C PRO A 643 6.85 26.40 8.29
N SER A 644 6.28 26.14 7.10
CA SER A 644 5.59 24.88 6.78
C SER A 644 6.51 23.66 6.68
N ASN A 645 7.83 23.86 6.63
CA ASN A 645 8.83 22.79 6.61
C ASN A 645 9.35 22.46 8.01
N LEU A 646 8.85 23.14 9.04
CA LEU A 646 9.23 22.97 10.43
C LEU A 646 8.07 22.40 11.24
N ILE A 647 8.34 21.32 11.97
CA ILE A 647 7.50 20.84 13.06
C ILE A 647 8.04 21.46 14.35
N ILE A 648 7.20 22.18 15.10
CA ILE A 648 7.57 22.70 16.43
C ILE A 648 6.85 21.86 17.48
N GLU A 649 7.61 21.02 18.18
CA GLU A 649 7.08 20.14 19.23
C GLU A 649 7.33 20.72 20.62
N SER A 650 6.37 20.56 21.53
CA SER A 650 6.58 20.82 22.94
C SER A 650 5.60 20.08 23.85
N HIS A 651 5.97 19.89 25.12
CA HIS A 651 5.07 19.50 26.19
C HIS A 651 4.10 20.63 26.61
N ASN A 652 4.39 21.88 26.28
CA ASN A 652 3.52 23.01 26.65
C ASN A 652 2.65 23.45 25.48
N TYR A 653 1.51 22.77 25.30
CA TYR A 653 0.59 23.06 24.20
C TYR A 653 0.01 24.48 24.22
N LYS A 654 -0.04 25.14 25.39
CA LYS A 654 -0.55 26.52 25.49
C LYS A 654 0.39 27.51 24.81
N SER A 655 1.71 27.24 24.88
CA SER A 655 2.74 28.10 24.30
C SER A 655 2.97 27.85 22.80
N LEU A 656 2.42 26.76 22.25
CA LEU A 656 2.44 26.49 20.81
C LEU A 656 1.47 27.39 20.00
N ASP A 657 0.54 28.07 20.68
CA ASP A 657 -0.46 28.95 20.06
C ASP A 657 0.17 30.01 19.14
N VAL A 658 1.23 30.68 19.60
CA VAL A 658 1.92 31.74 18.85
C VAL A 658 2.60 31.21 17.60
N PHE A 659 3.12 29.98 17.62
CA PHE A 659 3.74 29.34 16.45
C PHE A 659 2.67 28.89 15.46
N LYS A 660 1.59 28.26 15.93
CA LYS A 660 0.47 27.82 15.09
C LYS A 660 -0.14 28.99 14.31
N GLN A 661 -0.33 30.14 14.96
CA GLN A 661 -0.86 31.36 14.34
C GLN A 661 0.05 31.94 13.24
N GLN A 662 1.35 31.64 13.26
CA GLN A 662 2.32 32.07 12.24
C GLN A 662 2.54 31.02 11.15
N GLY A 663 1.71 29.97 11.10
CA GLY A 663 1.74 28.96 10.03
C GLY A 663 2.74 27.82 10.23
N PHE A 664 3.35 27.70 11.42
CA PHE A 664 4.17 26.53 11.76
C PHE A 664 3.29 25.31 12.01
N PHE A 665 3.81 24.12 11.69
CA PHE A 665 3.16 22.86 12.06
C PHE A 665 3.53 22.53 13.51
N THR A 666 2.58 22.60 14.43
CA THR A 666 2.83 22.37 15.87
C THR A 666 2.49 20.95 16.31
N SER A 667 3.30 20.35 17.18
CA SER A 667 3.02 19.03 17.77
C SER A 667 3.02 19.08 19.29
N TYR A 668 2.06 18.41 19.92
CA TYR A 668 2.11 18.16 21.36
C TYR A 668 2.75 16.81 21.65
N TYR A 669 3.82 16.84 22.45
CA TYR A 669 4.46 15.63 22.96
C TYR A 669 3.55 14.98 24.01
N VAL A 670 2.99 13.82 23.67
CA VAL A 670 2.23 12.99 24.60
C VAL A 670 3.22 12.34 25.58
N PRO A 671 3.07 12.59 26.89
CA PRO A 671 4.03 12.12 27.87
C PRO A 671 4.05 10.59 27.97
N TYR A 672 5.13 10.07 28.55
CA TYR A 672 5.21 8.65 28.88
C TYR A 672 4.18 8.31 29.97
N TYR A 673 3.38 7.27 29.71
CA TYR A 673 2.47 6.67 30.68
C TYR A 673 2.90 5.23 30.99
N GLU A 674 2.99 4.89 32.28
CA GLU A 674 3.21 3.50 32.69
C GLU A 674 2.03 2.61 32.23
N PRO A 675 2.27 1.36 31.76
CA PRO A 675 1.21 0.49 31.23
C PRO A 675 0.04 0.24 32.19
N LYS A 676 0.29 0.22 33.50
CA LYS A 676 -0.77 0.08 34.52
C LYS A 676 -1.70 1.29 34.55
N HIS A 677 -1.17 2.50 34.36
CA HIS A 677 -1.94 3.74 34.35
C HIS A 677 -2.73 3.88 33.05
N LEU A 678 -2.17 3.47 31.92
CA LEU A 678 -2.92 3.43 30.65
C LEU A 678 -4.19 2.59 30.76
N LYS A 679 -4.19 1.51 31.55
CA LYS A 679 -5.38 0.68 31.77
C LYS A 679 -6.33 1.29 32.81
N SER A 680 -5.82 1.76 33.94
CA SER A 680 -6.68 2.23 35.04
C SER A 680 -7.23 3.65 34.84
N GLN A 681 -6.57 4.49 34.03
CA GLN A 681 -6.88 5.90 33.81
C GLN A 681 -7.09 6.23 32.33
N ALA A 682 -7.36 5.22 31.49
CA ALA A 682 -7.52 5.36 30.04
C ALA A 682 -8.42 6.54 29.63
N GLN A 683 -9.60 6.64 30.25
CA GLN A 683 -10.57 7.68 29.91
C GLN A 683 -10.07 9.08 30.30
N THR A 684 -9.49 9.22 31.49
CA THR A 684 -8.94 10.51 31.94
C THR A 684 -7.82 11.01 31.02
N ILE A 685 -6.95 10.10 30.57
CA ILE A 685 -5.89 10.42 29.61
C ILE A 685 -6.50 10.85 28.27
N ARG A 686 -7.53 10.15 27.79
CA ARG A 686 -8.25 10.51 26.55
C ARG A 686 -8.90 11.88 26.64
N ASP A 687 -9.56 12.18 27.77
CA ASP A 687 -10.22 13.46 28.00
C ASP A 687 -9.22 14.63 28.06
N GLU A 688 -8.05 14.41 28.67
CA GLU A 688 -6.96 15.39 28.71
C GLU A 688 -6.42 15.67 27.31
N ILE A 689 -6.08 14.64 26.55
CA ILE A 689 -5.58 14.79 25.16
C ILE A 689 -6.64 15.45 24.28
N ASN A 690 -7.92 15.08 24.42
CA ASN A 690 -9.01 15.74 23.71
C ASN A 690 -9.09 17.23 24.05
N THR A 691 -8.95 17.60 25.32
CA THR A 691 -8.93 19.02 25.73
C THR A 691 -7.79 19.79 25.04
N ILE A 692 -6.63 19.15 24.89
CA ILE A 692 -5.48 19.72 24.18
C ILE A 692 -5.76 19.89 22.69
N ILE A 693 -6.32 18.87 22.03
CA ILE A 693 -6.69 18.95 20.61
C ILE A 693 -7.70 20.08 20.38
N GLN A 694 -8.76 20.12 21.20
CA GLN A 694 -9.83 21.11 21.08
C GLN A 694 -9.38 22.54 21.43
N SER A 695 -8.19 22.72 22.01
CA SER A 695 -7.60 24.06 22.19
C SER A 695 -7.27 24.75 20.87
N GLY A 696 -7.08 23.99 19.78
CA GLY A 696 -6.67 24.52 18.46
C GLY A 696 -5.20 24.92 18.36
N ASN A 697 -4.41 24.75 19.43
CA ASN A 697 -3.00 25.15 19.46
C ASN A 697 -2.06 24.14 18.78
N VAL A 698 -2.54 22.92 18.55
CA VAL A 698 -1.74 21.78 18.06
C VAL A 698 -2.21 21.36 16.67
N SER A 699 -1.27 20.92 15.85
CA SER A 699 -1.51 20.36 14.50
C SER A 699 -1.38 18.85 14.47
N ALA A 700 -0.61 18.28 15.41
CA ALA A 700 -0.39 16.85 15.55
C ALA A 700 -0.16 16.45 17.02
N LEU A 701 -0.26 15.14 17.27
CA LEU A 701 0.22 14.51 18.49
C LEU A 701 1.46 13.70 18.17
N SER A 702 2.50 13.85 18.98
CA SER A 702 3.72 13.06 18.90
C SER A 702 3.84 12.14 20.11
N PHE A 703 4.18 10.87 19.90
CA PHE A 703 4.23 9.89 20.99
C PHE A 703 5.23 8.74 20.74
N PRO A 704 5.76 8.12 21.80
CA PRO A 704 6.60 6.94 21.67
C PRO A 704 5.79 5.75 21.15
N PHE A 705 6.35 4.96 20.23
CA PHE A 705 5.62 3.90 19.48
C PHE A 705 4.84 2.91 20.35
N TYR A 706 5.24 2.65 21.60
CA TYR A 706 4.49 1.75 22.48
C TYR A 706 3.07 2.24 22.83
N LEU A 707 2.80 3.54 22.66
CA LEU A 707 1.46 4.14 22.83
C LEU A 707 0.59 4.03 21.58
N TYR A 708 1.11 3.52 20.45
CA TYR A 708 0.42 3.51 19.16
C TYR A 708 -1.01 2.97 19.25
N ASP A 709 -1.20 1.78 19.83
CA ASP A 709 -2.54 1.17 19.91
C ASP A 709 -3.49 2.00 20.74
N PHE A 710 -3.03 2.50 21.89
CA PHE A 710 -3.84 3.36 22.74
C PHE A 710 -4.29 4.63 22.01
N ILE A 711 -3.38 5.28 21.27
CA ILE A 711 -3.68 6.52 20.53
C ILE A 711 -4.65 6.24 19.37
N ILE A 712 -4.41 5.20 18.58
CA ILE A 712 -5.28 4.85 17.44
C ILE A 712 -6.68 4.44 17.94
N ASP A 713 -6.76 3.60 18.96
CA ASP A 713 -8.03 3.17 19.57
C ASP A 713 -8.78 4.32 20.26
N SER A 714 -8.14 5.49 20.40
CA SER A 714 -8.78 6.70 20.94
C SER A 714 -9.58 7.48 19.93
N HIS A 715 -9.39 7.24 18.63
CA HIS A 715 -10.09 7.95 17.54
C HIS A 715 -10.07 9.47 17.74
N PHE A 716 -8.89 10.01 18.06
CA PHE A 716 -8.72 11.44 18.28
C PHE A 716 -9.00 12.22 17.00
N GLN A 717 -9.91 13.19 17.09
CA GLN A 717 -10.36 14.01 15.96
C GLN A 717 -10.47 15.48 16.38
N TYR A 718 -10.34 16.36 15.39
CA TYR A 718 -10.64 17.79 15.52
C TYR A 718 -11.65 18.20 14.46
N TYR A 719 -12.36 19.30 14.71
CA TYR A 719 -13.39 19.78 13.79
C TYR A 719 -12.86 20.94 12.95
N GLN A 720 -12.87 20.80 11.63
CA GLN A 720 -12.44 21.83 10.68
C GLN A 720 -13.29 21.73 9.41
N ASP A 721 -13.63 22.89 8.81
CA ASP A 721 -14.34 22.97 7.52
C ASP A 721 -15.66 22.15 7.48
N ASN A 722 -16.40 22.16 8.59
CA ASN A 722 -17.64 21.41 8.85
C ASN A 722 -17.51 19.89 8.92
N GLU A 723 -16.29 19.34 8.98
CA GLU A 723 -16.04 17.90 9.06
C GLU A 723 -15.16 17.56 10.26
N TRP A 724 -15.32 16.33 10.76
CA TRP A 724 -14.40 15.76 11.74
C TRP A 724 -13.22 15.15 11.01
N ILE A 725 -12.02 15.61 11.35
CA ILE A 725 -10.78 15.17 10.74
C ILE A 725 -9.96 14.41 11.78
N ASP A 726 -9.47 13.24 11.39
CA ASP A 726 -8.53 12.46 12.20
C ASP A 726 -7.28 13.28 12.53
N MET A 727 -6.90 13.27 13.80
CA MET A 727 -5.75 14.02 14.29
C MET A 727 -4.46 13.48 13.62
N PRO A 728 -3.65 14.34 12.97
CA PRO A 728 -2.34 13.92 12.48
C PRO A 728 -1.45 13.43 13.63
N LEU A 729 -0.72 12.35 13.38
CA LEU A 729 0.09 11.68 14.38
C LEU A 729 1.54 11.63 13.93
N LEU A 730 2.45 11.74 14.90
CA LEU A 730 3.88 11.55 14.73
C LEU A 730 4.34 10.54 15.78
N THR A 731 5.33 9.72 15.46
CA THR A 731 5.82 8.74 16.44
C THR A 731 7.30 8.49 16.29
N TRP A 732 7.90 7.83 17.27
CA TRP A 732 9.29 7.42 17.20
C TRP A 732 9.49 6.05 17.82
N ASN A 733 10.45 5.32 17.26
CA ASN A 733 10.87 4.01 17.74
C ASN A 733 12.38 4.04 17.98
N GLU A 734 12.79 4.44 19.19
CA GLU A 734 14.19 4.76 19.55
C GLU A 734 15.19 3.62 19.29
N GLY A 735 14.71 2.38 19.22
CA GLY A 735 15.55 1.21 18.98
C GLY A 735 15.56 0.70 17.53
N ALA A 736 14.63 1.16 16.69
CA ALA A 736 14.40 0.59 15.38
C ALA A 736 15.04 1.43 14.27
N ASN A 737 15.79 0.78 13.38
CA ASN A 737 16.27 1.41 12.15
C ASN A 737 15.13 1.53 11.13
N TRP A 738 15.38 2.14 9.97
CA TRP A 738 14.32 2.34 8.97
C TRP A 738 13.76 1.02 8.41
N LYS A 739 14.57 -0.05 8.30
CA LYS A 739 14.10 -1.37 7.79
C LYS A 739 13.11 -2.03 8.74
N GLU A 740 13.29 -1.82 10.04
CA GLU A 740 12.35 -2.29 11.05
C GLU A 740 11.08 -1.44 11.04
N ASN A 741 11.21 -0.11 10.92
CA ASN A 741 10.06 0.79 10.91
C ASN A 741 9.11 0.56 9.71
N ILE A 742 9.63 0.27 8.50
CA ILE A 742 8.78 -0.04 7.33
C ILE A 742 7.94 -1.31 7.48
N GLN A 743 8.24 -2.15 8.47
CA GLN A 743 7.49 -3.38 8.77
C GLN A 743 6.42 -3.16 9.84
N THR A 744 6.36 -1.97 10.45
CA THR A 744 5.41 -1.67 11.53
C THR A 744 4.06 -1.19 10.98
N LYS A 745 2.99 -1.47 11.72
CA LYS A 745 1.64 -0.94 11.44
C LYS A 745 1.59 0.60 11.37
N ALA A 746 2.44 1.31 12.12
CA ALA A 746 2.51 2.76 12.06
C ALA A 746 2.95 3.28 10.69
N PHE A 747 3.84 2.56 9.99
CA PHE A 747 4.31 2.96 8.67
C PHE A 747 3.20 2.96 7.62
N PHE A 748 2.25 2.03 7.72
CA PHE A 748 1.12 1.93 6.78
C PHE A 748 -0.06 2.84 7.15
N ASN A 749 -0.14 3.31 8.40
CA ASN A 749 -1.26 4.09 8.91
C ASN A 749 -1.32 5.52 8.30
N PRO A 750 -2.44 5.91 7.66
CA PRO A 750 -2.63 7.24 7.08
C PRO A 750 -2.51 8.43 8.04
N GLN A 751 -2.82 8.24 9.32
CA GLN A 751 -2.74 9.31 10.33
C GLN A 751 -1.28 9.64 10.68
N ILE A 752 -0.36 8.67 10.57
CA ILE A 752 1.05 8.85 10.90
C ILE A 752 1.76 9.61 9.77
N LYS A 753 2.19 10.84 10.06
CA LYS A 753 2.84 11.74 9.09
C LYS A 753 4.37 11.67 9.10
N ALA A 754 4.95 11.34 10.25
CA ALA A 754 6.39 11.10 10.39
C ALA A 754 6.68 10.04 11.45
N ILE A 755 7.73 9.26 11.22
CA ILE A 755 8.28 8.29 12.17
C ILE A 755 9.76 8.60 12.36
N LEU A 756 10.19 8.93 13.58
CA LEU A 756 11.60 9.11 13.88
C LEU A 756 12.29 7.74 14.03
N VAL A 757 13.39 7.55 13.31
CA VAL A 757 14.17 6.31 13.30
C VAL A 757 15.45 6.44 14.13
N GLY A 758 15.72 5.41 14.93
CA GLY A 758 16.86 5.37 15.86
C GLY A 758 18.13 4.81 15.23
N GLU A 759 18.57 5.30 14.07
CA GLU A 759 19.88 4.90 13.53
C GLU A 759 21.02 5.45 14.40
N LYS A 760 21.82 4.53 14.95
CA LYS A 760 22.89 4.84 15.89
C LYS A 760 24.24 4.90 15.18
N GLY A 761 25.00 5.95 15.46
CA GLY A 761 26.45 6.00 15.27
C GLY A 761 27.13 6.39 16.58
N SER A 762 28.34 6.94 16.50
CA SER A 762 29.10 7.41 17.67
C SER A 762 28.87 8.90 17.91
N TYR A 763 27.61 9.27 18.18
CA TYR A 763 27.14 10.65 18.45
C TYR A 763 26.52 10.72 19.87
N ARG A 764 26.38 11.91 20.46
CA ARG A 764 25.92 12.07 21.87
C ARG A 764 24.50 11.55 22.15
#